data_AF-A0A640KKJ0-F1
#
_entry.id   AF-A0A640KKJ0-F1
#
_cell.length_a   1.000
_cell.length_b   1.000
_cell.length_c   1.000
_cell.angle_alpha   90.00
_cell.angle_beta   90.00
_cell.angle_gamma   90.00
#
_symmetry.space_group_name_H-M   'P 1'
#
loop_
_entity.id
_entity.type
_entity.pdbx_description
1 polymer ?
#
loop_
_entity_poly.entity_id
_entity_poly.type
_entity_poly.pdbx_seq_one_letter_code
_entity_poly.pdbx_strand_id
1 'polypeptide(L)'
;MASMQRTPVSFNKPGHTPFGSVQGYAPGGVAAYSNKHDHYFSGERSIEGNIFFGFKYQCVEFARRWLLVRKGLLLPDVNWACHIFQLKEVRDAATAESFVVVPVRNGTETKPEADTLLIYPSTDANPVGHVGAITEVGDDYVCVADQNYRFHKWESSYAYKLKLEHKNGVWTIIDDIDADDVEIPLGWVTFPGRANRPEGTPPVVLHPSLHFTEPPKPYLWRRNFEPTVLKTNWLDMNDPAERLFVEEFGMDVSRTRLEEKVVSYYESNHEFHLRCVAYGTQLHAIFMEATAQVMESDEKLRLFSIPEEFWPRIRHSWKYQQTYISGRFDFAFHNETGELKCFEYNADSASTLLECGRIQQKWAESVGLDRQGTRGSGFAVERNLKMAWASSGATGRVHFCVDKEKEEQYTAIYCMQAAEAVGLEGKLCVMFDEFHFDDNGHIVDSDGVRVRNVWKTWMWESAISDYYAAQEERGKNWKPSPKDKVRLCDLLLGDDWEILYFEPMWKVIPSNKAILPMIYHNHPQHPAILKAEYELTDELRKYGYAKKPIVGRVGSNVTITSGDGEVHAESGGNYAKRNMIYQQLFELKKQDDYYAIIGGWMIGDAFSGTGIREDKSIITGVDSPFAAIRIKTDSLPHPVTHKDIDKMAEDE
;
A
#
# COMPACT_ATOMS: atom_id res chain seq x y z
N MET A 1 -30.79 -14.54 12.95
CA MET A 1 -29.86 -13.44 13.28
C MET A 1 -29.22 -13.80 14.61
N ALA A 2 -28.19 -14.65 14.57
CA ALA A 2 -27.44 -15.01 15.77
C ALA A 2 -26.46 -13.88 16.10
N SER A 3 -26.35 -13.55 17.39
CA SER A 3 -25.48 -12.52 17.95
C SER A 3 -24.01 -12.80 17.60
N MET A 4 -23.36 -11.93 16.83
CA MET A 4 -21.90 -11.91 16.74
C MET A 4 -21.33 -11.67 18.14
N GLN A 5 -20.44 -12.53 18.62
CA GLN A 5 -19.83 -12.40 19.96
C GLN A 5 -18.62 -11.46 19.92
N ARG A 6 -17.85 -11.49 18.84
CA ARG A 6 -16.80 -10.53 18.52
C ARG A 6 -17.30 -9.46 17.54
N THR A 7 -16.73 -8.26 17.64
CA THR A 7 -17.09 -7.13 16.79
C THR A 7 -16.51 -7.30 15.38
N PRO A 8 -17.28 -7.03 14.31
CA PRO A 8 -16.74 -6.91 12.96
C PRO A 8 -15.62 -5.87 12.87
N VAL A 9 -14.64 -6.11 12.00
CA VAL A 9 -13.45 -5.26 11.85
C VAL A 9 -13.33 -4.69 10.43
N SER A 10 -12.85 -3.46 10.30
CA SER A 10 -12.63 -2.78 9.01
C SER A 10 -11.52 -1.75 9.14
N PHE A 11 -10.80 -1.48 8.04
CA PHE A 11 -9.88 -0.34 7.96
C PHE A 11 -10.60 1.02 8.03
N ASN A 12 -11.90 1.06 7.72
CA ASN A 12 -12.70 2.27 7.89
C ASN A 12 -12.97 2.52 9.38
N LYS A 13 -12.17 3.40 9.99
CA LYS A 13 -12.29 3.77 11.40
C LYS A 13 -13.58 4.57 11.65
N PRO A 14 -14.32 4.33 12.76
CA PRO A 14 -15.47 5.14 13.13
C PRO A 14 -15.13 6.63 13.22
N GLY A 15 -16.01 7.49 12.71
CA GLY A 15 -15.81 8.95 12.69
C GLY A 15 -15.00 9.47 11.50
N HIS A 16 -14.21 8.63 10.83
CA HIS A 16 -13.48 9.02 9.63
C HIS A 16 -14.44 9.11 8.43
N THR A 17 -14.29 10.14 7.61
CA THR A 17 -15.02 10.27 6.35
C THR A 17 -14.21 9.68 5.18
N PRO A 18 -14.86 9.18 4.11
CA PRO A 18 -14.16 8.54 2.98
C PRO A 18 -13.13 9.46 2.31
N PHE A 19 -12.10 8.88 1.68
CA PHE A 19 -11.13 9.61 0.87
C PHE A 19 -11.81 10.56 -0.12
N GLY A 20 -11.34 11.80 -0.19
CA GLY A 20 -11.86 12.84 -1.08
C GLY A 20 -13.21 13.43 -0.69
N SER A 21 -13.85 12.97 0.38
CA SER A 21 -15.01 13.66 0.94
C SER A 21 -14.58 15.00 1.55
N VAL A 22 -15.42 16.03 1.38
CA VAL A 22 -15.18 17.33 2.01
C VAL A 22 -15.41 17.19 3.52
N GLN A 23 -14.38 17.46 4.31
CA GLN A 23 -14.47 17.55 5.78
C GLN A 23 -15.11 18.87 6.19
N GLY A 24 -14.63 19.99 5.66
CA GLY A 24 -15.17 21.32 5.92
C GLY A 24 -14.54 22.39 5.03
N TYR A 25 -14.79 23.65 5.34
CA TYR A 25 -14.26 24.79 4.61
C TYR A 25 -13.60 25.78 5.56
N ALA A 26 -12.33 26.11 5.32
CA ALA A 26 -11.66 27.21 6.00
C ALA A 26 -12.23 28.56 5.53
N PRO A 27 -12.07 29.65 6.31
CA PRO A 27 -12.50 30.99 5.90
C PRO A 27 -11.98 31.37 4.51
N GLY A 28 -12.83 32.00 3.70
CA GLY A 28 -12.56 32.22 2.26
C GLY A 28 -12.96 31.06 1.35
N GLY A 29 -13.65 30.03 1.88
CA GLY A 29 -14.25 28.96 1.07
C GLY A 29 -13.26 27.89 0.61
N VAL A 30 -12.17 27.67 1.35
CA VAL A 30 -11.14 26.68 0.99
C VAL A 30 -11.52 25.32 1.56
N ALA A 31 -11.91 24.38 0.69
CA ALA A 31 -12.29 23.03 1.09
C ALA A 31 -11.11 22.23 1.66
N ALA A 32 -11.33 21.53 2.77
CA ALA A 32 -10.44 20.45 3.23
C ALA A 32 -11.08 19.11 2.89
N TYR A 33 -10.30 18.20 2.30
CA TYR A 33 -10.74 16.86 1.93
C TYR A 33 -10.16 15.82 2.88
N SER A 34 -10.86 14.72 3.09
CA SER A 34 -10.35 13.59 3.88
C SER A 34 -9.28 12.85 3.08
N ASN A 35 -8.15 12.58 3.72
CA ASN A 35 -7.11 11.70 3.21
C ASN A 35 -7.28 10.25 3.68
N LYS A 36 -8.50 9.82 4.02
CA LYS A 36 -8.85 8.49 4.54
C LYS A 36 -8.42 8.26 6.00
N HIS A 37 -7.11 8.19 6.26
CA HIS A 37 -6.50 8.05 7.58
C HIS A 37 -5.03 8.47 7.49
N ASP A 38 -4.34 8.53 8.64
CA ASP A 38 -2.94 8.92 8.74
C ASP A 38 -2.05 8.05 7.82
N HIS A 39 -1.00 8.66 7.27
CA HIS A 39 -0.01 8.06 6.35
C HIS A 39 -0.57 7.39 5.08
N TYR A 40 -1.82 7.68 4.73
CA TYR A 40 -2.38 7.24 3.45
C TYR A 40 -1.79 8.07 2.31
N PHE A 41 -1.23 7.40 1.31
CA PHE A 41 -0.69 8.05 0.11
C PHE A 41 -1.38 7.54 -1.14
N SER A 42 -2.08 8.43 -1.85
CA SER A 42 -2.85 8.05 -3.05
C SER A 42 -2.01 7.93 -4.32
N GLY A 43 -0.84 8.57 -4.37
CA GLY A 43 -0.09 8.77 -5.62
C GLY A 43 -0.77 9.70 -6.63
N GLU A 44 -1.93 10.28 -6.31
CA GLU A 44 -2.70 11.15 -7.21
C GLU A 44 -2.37 12.62 -6.99
N ARG A 45 -2.02 13.32 -8.08
CA ARG A 45 -1.79 14.77 -8.04
C ARG A 45 -3.12 15.55 -7.98
N SER A 46 -3.16 16.59 -7.17
CA SER A 46 -4.18 17.63 -7.18
C SER A 46 -3.76 18.71 -8.19
N ILE A 47 -4.35 18.69 -9.39
CA ILE A 47 -4.06 19.66 -10.46
C ILE A 47 -5.37 20.31 -10.91
N GLU A 48 -5.44 21.64 -10.83
CA GLU A 48 -6.55 22.44 -11.34
C GLU A 48 -5.99 23.68 -12.04
N GLY A 49 -6.49 24.01 -13.25
CA GLY A 49 -6.02 25.18 -13.99
C GLY A 49 -4.52 25.22 -14.28
N ASN A 50 -3.89 24.05 -14.49
CA ASN A 50 -2.44 23.84 -14.59
C ASN A 50 -1.65 24.18 -13.32
N ILE A 51 -2.28 24.23 -12.15
CA ILE A 51 -1.61 24.45 -10.87
C ILE A 51 -1.50 23.11 -10.16
N PHE A 52 -0.27 22.69 -9.84
CA PHE A 52 -0.05 21.55 -8.95
C PHE A 52 -0.14 22.02 -7.49
N PHE A 53 -1.18 21.60 -6.79
CA PHE A 53 -1.35 21.94 -5.38
C PHE A 53 -0.57 21.01 -4.46
N GLY A 54 -0.33 19.76 -4.86
CA GLY A 54 0.25 18.71 -4.03
C GLY A 54 -0.43 17.37 -4.32
N PHE A 55 -0.16 16.35 -3.51
CA PHE A 55 -0.84 15.06 -3.64
C PHE A 55 -2.17 15.04 -2.86
N LYS A 56 -3.16 14.36 -3.42
CA LYS A 56 -4.49 14.21 -2.79
C LYS A 56 -4.40 13.24 -1.60
N TYR A 57 -4.79 13.62 -0.39
CA TYR A 57 -5.06 14.99 0.12
C TYR A 57 -4.17 15.26 1.33
N GLN A 58 -2.87 15.40 1.07
CA GLN A 58 -1.84 15.66 2.09
C GLN A 58 -1.92 17.06 2.69
N CYS A 59 -1.22 17.30 3.79
CA CYS A 59 -1.24 18.57 4.52
C CYS A 59 -0.63 19.72 3.69
N VAL A 60 0.46 19.45 2.96
CA VAL A 60 1.12 20.44 2.09
C VAL A 60 0.22 20.83 0.91
N GLU A 61 -0.61 19.91 0.42
CA GLU A 61 -1.60 20.20 -0.64
C GLU A 61 -2.61 21.25 -0.18
N PHE A 62 -3.14 21.08 1.03
CA PHE A 62 -4.05 22.06 1.63
C PHE A 62 -3.33 23.39 1.85
N ALA A 63 -2.13 23.39 2.43
CA ALA A 63 -1.38 24.61 2.72
C ALA A 63 -1.12 25.44 1.46
N ARG A 64 -0.69 24.81 0.36
CA ARG A 64 -0.45 25.47 -0.93
C ARG A 64 -1.73 26.01 -1.54
N ARG A 65 -2.81 25.22 -1.54
CA ARG A 65 -4.12 25.63 -2.08
C ARG A 65 -4.77 26.74 -1.26
N TRP A 66 -4.71 26.63 0.06
CA TRP A 66 -5.18 27.64 1.01
C TRP A 66 -4.44 28.96 0.81
N LEU A 67 -3.11 28.94 0.72
CA LEU A 67 -2.32 30.15 0.56
C LEU A 67 -2.63 30.88 -0.76
N LEU A 68 -2.85 30.11 -1.84
CA LEU A 68 -3.24 30.66 -3.14
C LEU A 68 -4.62 31.32 -3.08
N VAL A 69 -5.62 30.60 -2.57
CA VAL A 69 -7.00 31.11 -2.53
C VAL A 69 -7.12 32.29 -1.57
N ARG A 70 -6.49 32.20 -0.39
CA ARG A 70 -6.62 33.17 0.70
C ARG A 70 -5.77 34.42 0.48
N LYS A 71 -4.56 34.30 -0.06
CA LYS A 71 -3.59 35.42 -0.16
C LYS A 71 -3.02 35.65 -1.57
N GLY A 72 -3.33 34.81 -2.55
CA GLY A 72 -2.78 34.93 -3.90
C GLY A 72 -1.28 34.70 -3.97
N LEU A 73 -0.75 33.90 -3.04
CA LEU A 73 0.66 33.53 -2.97
C LEU A 73 0.78 32.02 -3.24
N LEU A 74 1.81 31.61 -3.97
CA LEU A 74 2.11 30.23 -4.28
C LEU A 74 3.25 29.73 -3.38
N LEU A 75 2.96 28.74 -2.54
CA LEU A 75 3.95 28.01 -1.77
C LEU A 75 4.83 27.18 -2.72
N PRO A 76 6.17 27.27 -2.67
CA PRO A 76 7.04 26.49 -3.54
C PRO A 76 6.97 24.99 -3.24
N ASP A 77 7.55 24.19 -4.12
CA ASP A 77 7.71 22.75 -3.88
C ASP A 77 8.59 22.50 -2.65
N VAL A 78 8.12 21.58 -1.81
CA VAL A 78 8.78 21.14 -0.57
C VAL A 78 8.37 19.68 -0.36
N ASN A 79 9.32 18.81 -0.04
CA ASN A 79 9.04 17.38 0.10
C ASN A 79 8.45 17.06 1.47
N TRP A 80 9.02 17.60 2.56
CA TRP A 80 8.52 17.40 3.93
C TRP A 80 7.90 18.66 4.54
N ALA A 81 6.74 18.52 5.17
CA ALA A 81 5.97 19.62 5.75
C ALA A 81 6.77 20.48 6.74
N CYS A 82 7.56 19.86 7.62
CA CYS A 82 8.36 20.58 8.62
C CYS A 82 9.38 21.56 8.01
N HIS A 83 9.81 21.34 6.76
CA HIS A 83 10.76 22.21 6.09
C HIS A 83 10.18 23.56 5.67
N ILE A 84 8.84 23.71 5.64
CA ILE A 84 8.18 25.00 5.41
C ILE A 84 8.62 26.04 6.44
N PHE A 85 8.98 25.65 7.67
CA PHE A 85 9.44 26.59 8.68
C PHE A 85 10.79 27.27 8.35
N GLN A 86 11.55 26.70 7.41
CA GLN A 86 12.83 27.26 6.93
C GLN A 86 12.65 28.17 5.70
N LEU A 87 11.42 28.34 5.24
CA LEU A 87 11.08 29.15 4.08
C LEU A 87 11.36 30.64 4.33
N LYS A 88 11.92 31.31 3.32
CA LYS A 88 12.22 32.76 3.34
C LYS A 88 11.34 33.56 2.38
N GLU A 89 10.88 32.93 1.31
CA GLU A 89 10.04 33.56 0.31
C GLU A 89 9.04 32.57 -0.31
N VAL A 90 7.93 33.11 -0.78
CA VAL A 90 6.96 32.46 -1.68
C VAL A 90 6.87 33.28 -2.97
N ARG A 91 6.03 32.89 -3.92
CA ARG A 91 5.82 33.69 -5.14
C ARG A 91 4.43 34.32 -5.16
N ASP A 92 4.33 35.54 -5.68
CA ASP A 92 3.03 36.07 -6.08
C ASP A 92 2.50 35.27 -7.28
N ALA A 93 1.26 34.81 -7.17
CA ALA A 93 0.70 33.94 -8.19
C ALA A 93 0.46 34.66 -9.53
N ALA A 94 0.17 35.95 -9.53
CA ALA A 94 -0.12 36.69 -10.76
C ALA A 94 1.16 37.22 -11.43
N THR A 95 2.17 37.64 -10.66
CA THR A 95 3.39 38.27 -11.18
C THR A 95 4.61 37.36 -11.19
N ALA A 96 4.58 36.23 -10.49
CA ALA A 96 5.71 35.33 -10.22
C ALA A 96 6.90 35.97 -9.45
N GLU A 97 6.73 37.20 -8.95
CA GLU A 97 7.71 37.89 -8.13
C GLU A 97 7.84 37.24 -6.75
N SER A 98 9.05 37.23 -6.19
CA SER A 98 9.29 36.73 -4.84
C SER A 98 8.60 37.63 -3.80
N PHE A 99 8.00 37.00 -2.81
CA PHE A 99 7.35 37.65 -1.67
C PHE A 99 7.95 37.09 -0.37
N VAL A 100 8.50 37.96 0.46
CA VAL A 100 9.18 37.57 1.71
C VAL A 100 8.17 37.08 2.75
N VAL A 101 8.46 35.95 3.37
CA VAL A 101 7.70 35.42 4.51
C VAL A 101 8.49 35.59 5.81
N VAL A 102 7.80 35.56 6.94
CA VAL A 102 8.45 35.69 8.26
C VAL A 102 8.08 34.49 9.13
N PRO A 103 9.01 33.54 9.37
CA PRO A 103 8.80 32.49 10.35
C PRO A 103 8.91 33.08 11.77
N VAL A 104 7.89 32.82 12.58
CA VAL A 104 7.78 33.22 13.98
C VAL A 104 7.84 31.96 14.84
N ARG A 105 8.80 31.89 15.76
CA ARG A 105 8.95 30.73 16.65
C ARG A 105 7.82 30.68 17.69
N ASN A 106 7.33 29.47 17.93
CA ASN A 106 6.47 29.19 19.08
C ASN A 106 7.25 29.43 20.39
N GLY A 107 6.54 29.71 21.50
CA GLY A 107 7.18 29.96 22.79
C GLY A 107 7.97 31.27 22.83
N THR A 108 7.45 32.33 22.21
CA THR A 108 8.05 33.68 22.23
C THR A 108 7.05 34.75 22.68
N GLU A 109 7.49 36.00 22.80
CA GLU A 109 6.61 37.13 23.17
C GLU A 109 5.58 37.47 22.09
N THR A 110 5.76 36.98 20.86
CA THR A 110 4.86 37.21 19.74
C THR A 110 3.64 36.30 19.84
N LYS A 111 2.46 36.88 20.08
CA LYS A 111 1.18 36.15 19.99
C LYS A 111 0.97 35.66 18.54
N PRO A 112 0.46 34.43 18.32
CA PRO A 112 0.08 34.00 16.97
C PRO A 112 -0.98 34.90 16.36
N GLU A 113 -1.05 34.91 15.04
CA GLU A 113 -2.05 35.66 14.28
C GLU A 113 -2.81 34.73 13.33
N ALA A 114 -4.04 35.11 12.99
CA ALA A 114 -4.82 34.38 12.00
C ALA A 114 -4.20 34.53 10.60
N ASP A 115 -4.56 33.61 9.70
CA ASP A 115 -4.09 33.55 8.32
C ASP A 115 -2.57 33.36 8.18
N THR A 116 -2.03 32.44 8.99
CA THR A 116 -0.62 31.99 8.96
C THR A 116 -0.52 30.47 8.85
N LEU A 117 0.62 29.95 8.39
CA LEU A 117 0.86 28.50 8.35
C LEU A 117 1.56 28.03 9.63
N LEU A 118 0.88 27.24 10.46
CA LEU A 118 1.43 26.57 11.64
C LEU A 118 2.23 25.33 11.22
N ILE A 119 3.46 25.19 11.71
CA ILE A 119 4.37 24.10 11.32
C ILE A 119 4.75 23.24 12.53
N TYR A 120 4.56 21.94 12.43
CA TYR A 120 4.99 20.95 13.43
C TYR A 120 6.39 20.40 13.12
N PRO A 121 7.15 20.01 14.15
CA PRO A 121 8.48 19.41 13.98
C PRO A 121 8.40 18.00 13.39
N SER A 122 9.54 17.49 12.95
CA SER A 122 9.74 16.06 12.69
C SER A 122 9.89 15.31 14.02
N THR A 123 9.17 14.21 14.21
CA THR A 123 9.23 13.30 15.37
C THR A 123 9.44 11.86 14.92
N ASP A 124 9.68 10.93 15.85
CA ASP A 124 9.84 9.51 15.51
C ASP A 124 8.54 8.89 14.96
N ALA A 125 7.38 9.34 15.44
CA ALA A 125 6.06 8.89 14.98
C ALA A 125 5.60 9.66 13.72
N ASN A 126 6.00 10.93 13.58
CA ASN A 126 5.69 11.78 12.44
C ASN A 126 6.97 12.37 11.82
N PRO A 127 7.71 11.59 10.99
CA PRO A 127 9.02 11.99 10.49
C PRO A 127 8.98 13.21 9.55
N VAL A 128 7.85 13.46 8.89
CA VAL A 128 7.69 14.59 7.96
C VAL A 128 7.26 15.89 8.64
N GLY A 129 6.78 15.79 9.88
CA GLY A 129 6.08 16.85 10.60
C GLY A 129 4.71 17.16 9.99
N HIS A 130 4.21 18.37 10.19
CA HIS A 130 2.85 18.71 9.74
C HIS A 130 2.73 20.20 9.43
N VAL A 131 1.74 20.57 8.60
CA VAL A 131 1.37 21.96 8.33
C VAL A 131 -0.14 22.16 8.36
N GLY A 132 -0.59 23.18 9.09
CA GLY A 132 -1.97 23.64 9.10
C GLY A 132 -2.08 25.15 8.95
N ALA A 133 -3.27 25.66 8.65
CA ALA A 133 -3.54 27.10 8.60
C ALA A 133 -4.22 27.55 9.91
N ILE A 134 -3.65 28.53 10.60
CA ILE A 134 -4.31 29.18 11.73
C ILE A 134 -5.43 30.06 11.17
N THR A 135 -6.67 29.74 11.49
CA THR A 135 -7.86 30.43 10.98
C THR A 135 -8.40 31.48 11.95
N GLU A 136 -8.16 31.30 13.25
CA GLU A 136 -8.61 32.19 14.32
C GLU A 136 -7.65 32.06 15.51
N VAL A 137 -7.45 33.16 16.23
CA VAL A 137 -6.65 33.21 17.47
C VAL A 137 -7.50 33.85 18.57
N GLY A 138 -7.80 33.08 19.60
CA GLY A 138 -8.51 33.53 20.79
C GLY A 138 -7.57 34.03 21.89
N ASP A 139 -8.08 34.09 23.12
CA ASP A 139 -7.26 34.44 24.29
C ASP A 139 -6.45 33.25 24.80
N ASP A 140 -7.00 32.03 24.72
CA ASP A 140 -6.42 30.79 25.22
C ASP A 140 -6.50 29.62 24.21
N TYR A 141 -6.84 29.90 22.94
CA TYR A 141 -6.86 28.92 21.87
C TYR A 141 -6.41 29.47 20.51
N VAL A 142 -6.08 28.56 19.59
CA VAL A 142 -6.01 28.81 18.14
C VAL A 142 -6.87 27.78 17.40
N CYS A 143 -7.52 28.19 16.31
CA CYS A 143 -8.27 27.29 15.42
C CYS A 143 -7.41 26.92 14.21
N VAL A 144 -7.30 25.62 13.90
CA VAL A 144 -6.46 25.12 12.79
C VAL A 144 -7.33 24.46 11.73
N ALA A 145 -7.11 24.83 10.46
CA ALA A 145 -7.67 24.17 9.29
C ALA A 145 -6.55 23.48 8.52
N ASP A 146 -6.71 22.19 8.22
CA ASP A 146 -5.68 21.39 7.57
C ASP A 146 -6.27 20.17 6.84
N GLN A 147 -5.39 19.29 6.37
CA GLN A 147 -5.72 17.95 5.88
C GLN A 147 -4.70 16.96 6.44
N ASN A 148 -5.06 15.67 6.47
CA ASN A 148 -4.15 14.57 6.83
C ASN A 148 -3.67 14.58 8.30
N TYR A 149 -4.53 15.00 9.24
CA TYR A 149 -4.26 14.95 10.68
C TYR A 149 -5.49 14.52 11.49
N ARG A 150 -6.66 15.06 11.10
CA ARG A 150 -7.98 14.60 11.54
C ARG A 150 -8.86 14.34 10.31
N PHE A 151 -9.76 13.35 10.45
CA PHE A 151 -10.53 12.78 9.33
C PHE A 151 -12.06 12.89 9.51
N HIS A 152 -12.51 13.63 10.52
CA HIS A 152 -13.93 13.79 10.81
C HIS A 152 -14.55 14.91 9.97
N LYS A 153 -15.88 14.88 9.83
CA LYS A 153 -16.61 16.03 9.31
C LYS A 153 -16.39 17.22 10.27
N TRP A 154 -16.03 18.38 9.74
CA TRP A 154 -15.85 19.57 10.57
C TRP A 154 -17.21 20.08 11.03
N GLU A 155 -17.27 20.48 12.30
CA GLU A 155 -18.46 21.11 12.88
C GLU A 155 -18.43 22.65 12.72
N SER A 156 -17.30 23.19 12.24
CA SER A 156 -17.04 24.63 12.10
C SER A 156 -16.16 24.90 10.87
N SER A 157 -15.62 26.12 10.78
CA SER A 157 -14.67 26.57 9.74
C SER A 157 -13.22 26.15 9.98
N TYR A 158 -12.97 25.19 10.88
CA TYR A 158 -11.66 24.66 11.23
C TYR A 158 -11.77 23.17 11.57
N ALA A 159 -10.65 22.45 11.49
CA ALA A 159 -10.57 21.04 11.82
C ALA A 159 -10.60 20.84 13.35
N TYR A 160 -9.73 21.54 14.07
CA TYR A 160 -9.60 21.43 15.53
C TYR A 160 -9.12 22.73 16.17
N LYS A 161 -9.21 22.78 17.51
CA LYS A 161 -8.69 23.87 18.35
C LYS A 161 -7.51 23.37 19.15
N LEU A 162 -6.45 24.17 19.18
CA LEU A 162 -5.27 23.93 20.00
C LEU A 162 -5.24 24.90 21.17
N LYS A 163 -4.63 24.45 22.26
CA LYS A 163 -4.42 25.26 23.45
C LYS A 163 -3.37 26.34 23.17
N LEU A 164 -3.64 27.56 23.64
CA LEU A 164 -2.71 28.69 23.58
C LEU A 164 -2.43 29.16 25.01
N GLU A 165 -1.26 28.79 25.54
CA GLU A 165 -0.84 29.27 26.85
C GLU A 165 -0.15 30.64 26.75
N HIS A 166 -0.46 31.52 27.70
CA HIS A 166 0.27 32.77 27.92
C HIS A 166 0.82 32.80 29.34
N LYS A 167 2.13 32.62 29.49
CA LYS A 167 2.82 32.60 30.79
C LYS A 167 4.05 33.49 30.73
N ASN A 168 4.19 34.40 31.69
CA ASN A 168 5.34 35.31 31.81
C ASN A 168 5.64 36.12 30.52
N GLY A 169 4.60 36.54 29.80
CA GLY A 169 4.75 37.29 28.54
C GLY A 169 5.04 36.43 27.32
N VAL A 170 5.08 35.10 27.45
CA VAL A 170 5.38 34.16 26.37
C VAL A 170 4.13 33.40 25.96
N TRP A 171 3.91 33.32 24.64
CA TRP A 171 2.82 32.59 24.00
C TRP A 171 3.30 31.23 23.50
N THR A 172 2.59 30.16 23.85
CA THR A 172 2.89 28.79 23.43
C THR A 172 1.64 28.08 22.93
N ILE A 173 1.64 27.70 21.66
CA ILE A 173 0.65 26.76 21.10
C ILE A 173 1.05 25.35 21.52
N ILE A 174 0.10 24.58 22.02
CA ILE A 174 0.27 23.20 22.49
C ILE A 174 -0.80 22.34 21.82
N ASP A 175 -0.38 21.25 21.19
CA ASP A 175 -1.27 20.18 20.76
C ASP A 175 -1.28 19.08 21.81
N ASP A 176 -2.24 19.17 22.72
CA ASP A 176 -2.51 18.20 23.78
C ASP A 176 -3.86 17.51 23.59
N ILE A 177 -4.37 17.45 22.35
CA ILE A 177 -5.62 16.77 22.02
C ILE A 177 -5.50 15.27 22.34
N ASP A 178 -4.40 14.65 21.91
CA ASP A 178 -4.03 13.28 22.27
C ASP A 178 -3.07 13.32 23.47
N ALA A 179 -3.57 12.97 24.66
CA ALA A 179 -2.82 13.15 25.91
C ALA A 179 -1.51 12.36 25.99
N ASP A 180 -1.41 11.25 25.24
CA ASP A 180 -0.22 10.38 25.19
C ASP A 180 0.76 10.77 24.08
N ASP A 181 0.40 11.72 23.20
CA ASP A 181 1.22 12.19 22.07
C ASP A 181 1.15 13.72 21.94
N VAL A 182 1.65 14.41 22.97
CA VAL A 182 1.64 15.87 23.02
C VAL A 182 2.69 16.44 22.06
N GLU A 183 2.24 17.20 21.06
CA GLU A 183 3.11 17.87 20.11
C GLU A 183 3.21 19.38 20.37
N ILE A 184 4.42 19.93 20.22
CA ILE A 184 4.68 21.37 20.32
C ILE A 184 5.14 21.88 18.95
N PRO A 185 4.32 22.68 18.24
CA PRO A 185 4.71 23.23 16.94
C PRO A 185 6.00 24.03 16.99
N LEU A 186 6.77 24.01 15.90
CA LEU A 186 7.98 24.84 15.72
C LEU A 186 7.64 26.34 15.81
N GLY A 187 6.48 26.70 15.27
CA GLY A 187 6.05 28.08 15.09
C GLY A 187 5.11 28.22 13.90
N TRP A 188 4.97 29.44 13.39
CA TRP A 188 4.13 29.72 12.23
C TRP A 188 4.82 30.66 11.24
N VAL A 189 4.43 30.60 9.97
CA VAL A 189 4.93 31.45 8.89
C VAL A 189 3.90 32.52 8.55
N THR A 190 4.28 33.79 8.66
CA THR A 190 3.44 34.95 8.37
C THR A 190 3.73 35.57 7.01
N PHE A 191 2.77 36.37 6.51
CA PHE A 191 2.80 37.00 5.19
C PHE A 191 2.60 38.53 5.30
N PRO A 192 3.57 39.24 5.90
CA PRO A 192 3.39 40.65 6.26
C PRO A 192 3.15 41.53 5.03
N GLY A 193 2.16 42.43 5.12
CA GLY A 193 1.79 43.31 4.02
C GLY A 193 0.90 42.67 2.95
N ARG A 194 0.58 41.37 3.04
CA ARG A 194 -0.40 40.71 2.16
C ARG A 194 -1.74 40.53 2.86
N ALA A 195 -2.71 41.37 2.46
CA ALA A 195 -4.11 41.22 2.87
C ALA A 195 -4.74 39.93 2.31
N ASN A 196 -5.79 39.45 2.98
CA ASN A 196 -6.60 38.37 2.45
C ASN A 196 -7.37 38.83 1.21
N ARG A 197 -7.59 37.92 0.28
CA ARG A 197 -8.44 38.15 -0.88
C ARG A 197 -9.90 38.28 -0.42
N PRO A 198 -10.68 39.25 -0.93
CA PRO A 198 -12.08 39.39 -0.56
C PRO A 198 -12.88 38.13 -0.87
N GLU A 199 -13.84 37.81 -0.01
CA GLU A 199 -14.73 36.66 -0.23
C GLU A 199 -15.53 36.81 -1.52
N GLY A 200 -15.73 35.70 -2.23
CA GLY A 200 -16.42 35.69 -3.52
C GLY A 200 -15.61 36.24 -4.70
N THR A 201 -14.32 36.56 -4.50
CA THR A 201 -13.45 36.89 -5.64
C THR A 201 -13.20 35.66 -6.53
N PRO A 202 -13.12 35.84 -7.87
CA PRO A 202 -12.84 34.74 -8.79
C PRO A 202 -11.46 34.11 -8.50
N PRO A 203 -11.19 32.87 -8.92
CA PRO A 203 -9.88 32.24 -8.77
C PRO A 203 -8.73 33.11 -9.30
N VAL A 204 -7.55 33.01 -8.68
CA VAL A 204 -6.36 33.74 -9.13
C VAL A 204 -5.94 33.21 -10.51
N VAL A 205 -5.66 34.10 -11.46
CA VAL A 205 -5.02 33.73 -12.72
C VAL A 205 -3.53 33.57 -12.46
N LEU A 206 -3.03 32.34 -12.58
CA LEU A 206 -1.63 32.03 -12.34
C LEU A 206 -0.75 32.52 -13.50
N HIS A 207 0.41 33.08 -13.18
CA HIS A 207 1.42 33.44 -14.16
C HIS A 207 1.89 32.18 -14.91
N PRO A 208 1.98 32.19 -16.26
CA PRO A 208 2.30 30.99 -17.04
C PRO A 208 3.61 30.29 -16.67
N SER A 209 4.60 31.02 -16.13
CA SER A 209 5.88 30.44 -15.70
C SER A 209 5.76 29.56 -14.44
N LEU A 210 4.62 29.61 -13.75
CA LEU A 210 4.33 28.83 -12.54
C LEU A 210 3.41 27.64 -12.84
N HIS A 211 2.99 27.47 -14.10
CA HIS A 211 2.20 26.31 -14.50
C HIS A 211 2.99 25.02 -14.22
N PHE A 212 2.27 24.00 -13.78
CA PHE A 212 2.77 22.64 -13.67
C PHE A 212 3.36 22.22 -15.01
N THR A 213 4.63 21.86 -14.99
CA THR A 213 5.33 21.33 -16.15
C THR A 213 5.11 19.81 -16.18
N GLU A 214 4.80 19.28 -17.36
CA GLU A 214 4.60 17.84 -17.51
C GLU A 214 5.84 17.08 -16.98
N PRO A 215 5.65 16.12 -16.05
CA PRO A 215 6.77 15.39 -15.48
C PRO A 215 7.42 14.50 -16.56
N PRO A 216 8.68 14.09 -16.37
CA PRO A 216 9.30 13.13 -17.28
C PRO A 216 8.47 11.86 -17.35
N LYS A 217 8.35 11.28 -18.55
CA LYS A 217 7.67 9.97 -18.74
C LYS A 217 8.27 8.93 -17.78
N PRO A 218 7.46 8.02 -17.23
CA PRO A 218 7.98 6.95 -16.38
C PRO A 218 8.95 6.07 -17.16
N TYR A 219 9.96 5.55 -16.47
CA TYR A 219 10.84 4.53 -17.02
C TYR A 219 11.17 3.46 -15.99
N LEU A 220 11.59 2.29 -16.49
CA LEU A 220 12.11 1.18 -15.71
C LEU A 220 13.17 0.45 -16.55
N TRP A 221 14.44 0.77 -16.31
CA TRP A 221 15.58 0.26 -17.08
C TRP A 221 16.38 -0.76 -16.30
N ARG A 222 16.70 -1.89 -16.92
CA ARG A 222 17.69 -2.83 -16.42
C ARG A 222 19.07 -2.19 -16.52
N ARG A 223 19.85 -2.25 -15.44
CA ARG A 223 21.18 -1.67 -15.29
C ARG A 223 22.17 -2.78 -14.93
N ASN A 224 23.38 -2.64 -15.45
CA ASN A 224 24.54 -3.42 -15.06
C ASN A 224 25.49 -2.50 -14.29
N PHE A 225 26.05 -2.99 -13.19
CA PHE A 225 26.84 -2.20 -12.27
C PHE A 225 28.04 -2.99 -11.76
N GLU A 226 29.22 -2.36 -11.76
CA GLU A 226 30.44 -2.93 -11.19
C GLU A 226 30.63 -2.40 -9.76
N PRO A 227 30.45 -3.24 -8.72
CA PRO A 227 30.58 -2.79 -7.34
C PRO A 227 32.01 -2.37 -7.02
N THR A 228 32.17 -1.19 -6.42
CA THR A 228 33.45 -0.73 -5.88
C THR A 228 33.69 -1.20 -4.44
N VAL A 229 32.63 -1.62 -3.76
CA VAL A 229 32.63 -2.18 -2.41
C VAL A 229 31.72 -3.41 -2.43
N LEU A 230 32.17 -4.50 -1.80
CA LEU A 230 31.42 -5.73 -1.65
C LEU A 230 31.48 -6.19 -0.20
N LYS A 231 30.33 -6.28 0.47
CA LYS A 231 30.21 -6.90 1.80
C LYS A 231 29.89 -8.39 1.63
N THR A 232 30.70 -9.26 2.24
CA THR A 232 30.55 -10.72 2.13
C THR A 232 29.37 -11.27 2.93
N ASN A 233 29.19 -10.81 4.16
CA ASN A 233 28.06 -11.15 5.03
C ASN A 233 27.20 -9.90 5.22
N TRP A 234 26.18 -9.74 4.38
CA TRP A 234 25.36 -8.54 4.33
C TRP A 234 23.93 -8.74 4.85
N LEU A 235 23.56 -9.97 5.18
CA LEU A 235 22.35 -10.32 5.92
C LEU A 235 22.70 -10.62 7.38
N ASP A 236 21.79 -10.28 8.28
CA ASP A 236 21.92 -10.50 9.71
C ASP A 236 21.44 -11.91 10.08
N MET A 237 22.39 -12.81 10.35
CA MET A 237 22.09 -14.19 10.72
C MET A 237 21.41 -14.34 12.10
N ASN A 238 21.35 -13.27 12.90
CA ASN A 238 20.58 -13.25 14.14
C ASN A 238 19.08 -13.00 13.89
N ASP A 239 18.72 -12.39 12.75
CA ASP A 239 17.33 -12.27 12.32
C ASP A 239 16.87 -13.63 11.75
N PRO A 240 15.84 -14.27 12.33
CA PRO A 240 15.42 -15.60 11.89
C PRO A 240 14.88 -15.64 10.46
N ALA A 241 14.26 -14.56 9.97
CA ALA A 241 13.76 -14.50 8.60
C ALA A 241 14.92 -14.42 7.61
N GLU A 242 15.93 -13.59 7.89
CA GLU A 242 17.13 -13.48 7.06
C GLU A 242 17.95 -14.77 7.08
N ARG A 243 18.08 -15.43 8.23
CA ARG A 243 18.75 -16.73 8.34
C ARG A 243 18.07 -17.79 7.47
N LEU A 244 16.74 -17.93 7.57
CA LEU A 244 16.00 -18.91 6.76
C LEU A 244 16.09 -18.59 5.26
N PHE A 245 16.08 -17.31 4.91
CA PHE A 245 16.30 -16.87 3.53
C PHE A 245 17.70 -17.27 3.02
N VAL A 246 18.76 -17.10 3.83
CA VAL A 246 20.12 -17.56 3.49
C VAL A 246 20.22 -19.09 3.42
N GLU A 247 19.51 -19.82 4.28
CA GLU A 247 19.45 -21.29 4.21
C GLU A 247 18.74 -21.82 2.95
N GLU A 248 17.93 -21.00 2.29
CA GLU A 248 17.22 -21.35 1.06
C GLU A 248 17.99 -20.93 -0.20
N PHE A 249 18.48 -19.68 -0.24
CA PHE A 249 19.08 -19.09 -1.45
C PHE A 249 20.58 -18.81 -1.34
N GLY A 250 21.16 -18.94 -0.14
CA GLY A 250 22.51 -18.47 0.15
C GLY A 250 22.60 -16.94 0.30
N MET A 251 23.81 -16.44 0.55
CA MET A 251 24.12 -14.99 0.60
C MET A 251 24.15 -14.34 -0.80
N ASP A 252 24.04 -15.13 -1.86
CA ASP A 252 24.12 -14.71 -3.26
C ASP A 252 22.73 -14.77 -3.90
N VAL A 253 21.95 -13.73 -3.65
CA VAL A 253 20.50 -13.68 -3.96
C VAL A 253 20.21 -13.64 -5.45
N SER A 254 21.14 -13.14 -6.26
CA SER A 254 21.01 -13.12 -7.72
C SER A 254 21.26 -14.51 -8.36
N ARG A 255 21.57 -15.54 -7.56
CA ARG A 255 22.01 -16.87 -8.04
C ARG A 255 23.23 -16.76 -8.99
N THR A 256 23.91 -15.62 -9.01
CA THR A 256 25.08 -15.31 -9.86
C THR A 256 26.35 -15.31 -9.00
N ARG A 257 26.95 -16.50 -8.97
CA ARG A 257 28.36 -16.81 -8.70
C ARG A 257 29.16 -15.62 -8.14
N LEU A 258 29.58 -15.73 -6.89
CA LEU A 258 30.61 -14.95 -6.16
C LEU A 258 31.89 -14.54 -6.96
N GLU A 259 32.07 -14.98 -8.20
CA GLU A 259 33.14 -14.65 -9.14
C GLU A 259 32.77 -13.56 -10.18
N GLU A 260 31.48 -13.19 -10.32
CA GLU A 260 31.04 -12.15 -11.25
C GLU A 260 31.35 -10.74 -10.72
N LYS A 261 32.00 -9.92 -11.56
CA LYS A 261 32.39 -8.54 -11.21
C LYS A 261 31.28 -7.51 -11.45
N VAL A 262 30.18 -7.93 -12.09
CA VAL A 262 29.09 -7.06 -12.55
C VAL A 262 27.78 -7.63 -12.02
N VAL A 263 26.99 -6.80 -11.34
CA VAL A 263 25.65 -7.15 -10.85
C VAL A 263 24.58 -6.44 -11.68
N SER A 264 23.36 -6.97 -11.69
CA SER A 264 22.21 -6.37 -12.39
C SER A 264 21.11 -5.94 -11.43
N TYR A 265 20.40 -4.87 -11.76
CA TYR A 265 19.19 -4.39 -11.06
C TYR A 265 18.33 -3.57 -12.01
N TYR A 266 17.16 -3.13 -11.55
CA TYR A 266 16.32 -2.19 -12.29
C TYR A 266 16.32 -0.81 -11.64
N GLU A 267 16.47 0.23 -12.45
CA GLU A 267 16.33 1.62 -12.04
C GLU A 267 15.03 2.18 -12.60
N SER A 268 14.21 2.78 -11.75
CA SER A 268 13.04 3.58 -12.16
C SER A 268 13.26 5.05 -11.85
N ASN A 269 12.53 5.94 -12.51
CA ASN A 269 12.31 7.29 -11.95
C ASN A 269 11.17 7.28 -10.92
N HIS A 270 11.03 8.40 -10.24
CA HIS A 270 9.94 8.65 -9.31
C HIS A 270 8.55 8.59 -9.98
N GLU A 271 8.38 9.08 -11.21
CA GLU A 271 7.09 9.03 -11.92
C GLU A 271 6.60 7.59 -12.16
N PHE A 272 7.50 6.63 -12.41
CA PHE A 272 7.14 5.22 -12.48
C PHE A 272 6.60 4.70 -11.13
N HIS A 273 7.26 5.07 -10.03
CA HIS A 273 6.82 4.71 -8.69
C HIS A 273 5.43 5.28 -8.38
N LEU A 274 5.23 6.59 -8.60
CA LEU A 274 3.93 7.26 -8.42
C LEU A 274 2.83 6.60 -9.25
N ARG A 275 3.12 6.22 -10.49
CA ARG A 275 2.17 5.49 -11.34
C ARG A 275 1.79 4.13 -10.76
N CYS A 276 2.75 3.41 -10.19
CA CYS A 276 2.48 2.14 -9.52
C CYS A 276 1.62 2.34 -8.28
N VAL A 277 1.90 3.37 -7.46
CA VAL A 277 1.09 3.71 -6.28
C VAL A 277 -0.35 4.02 -6.68
N ALA A 278 -0.55 4.95 -7.63
CA ALA A 278 -1.87 5.37 -8.05
C ALA A 278 -2.66 4.21 -8.67
N TYR A 279 -2.08 3.51 -9.65
CA TYR A 279 -2.79 2.41 -10.32
C TYR A 279 -3.01 1.23 -9.39
N GLY A 280 -2.05 0.89 -8.51
CA GLY A 280 -2.21 -0.18 -7.53
C GLY A 280 -3.35 0.10 -6.55
N THR A 281 -3.41 1.33 -6.03
CA THR A 281 -4.48 1.76 -5.11
C THR A 281 -5.84 1.80 -5.79
N GLN A 282 -5.93 2.34 -7.02
CA GLN A 282 -7.16 2.38 -7.81
C GLN A 282 -7.64 0.97 -8.18
N LEU A 283 -6.74 0.11 -8.67
CA LEU A 283 -7.06 -1.28 -8.97
C LEU A 283 -7.53 -2.02 -7.73
N HIS A 284 -6.88 -1.82 -6.58
CA HIS A 284 -7.33 -2.45 -5.33
C HIS A 284 -8.79 -2.12 -5.02
N ALA A 285 -9.19 -0.84 -5.13
CA ALA A 285 -10.59 -0.44 -4.96
C ALA A 285 -11.52 -1.09 -6.01
N ILE A 286 -11.11 -1.15 -7.28
CA ILE A 286 -11.87 -1.79 -8.37
C ILE A 286 -12.08 -3.30 -8.10
N PHE A 287 -11.04 -4.00 -7.63
CA PHE A 287 -11.13 -5.42 -7.27
C PHE A 287 -12.04 -5.64 -6.05
N MET A 288 -12.03 -4.74 -5.06
CA MET A 288 -12.94 -4.82 -3.91
C MET A 288 -14.40 -4.57 -4.30
N GLU A 289 -14.67 -3.63 -5.20
CA GLU A 289 -16.00 -3.41 -5.77
C GLU A 289 -16.52 -4.66 -6.50
N ALA A 290 -15.71 -5.22 -7.40
CA ALA A 290 -16.07 -6.45 -8.11
C ALA A 290 -16.28 -7.63 -7.14
N THR A 291 -15.48 -7.72 -6.07
CA THR A 291 -15.66 -8.72 -5.02
C THR A 291 -17.01 -8.58 -4.32
N ALA A 292 -17.44 -7.35 -3.99
CA ALA A 292 -18.78 -7.11 -3.42
C ALA A 292 -19.89 -7.60 -4.35
N GLN A 293 -19.79 -7.33 -5.66
CA GLN A 293 -20.76 -7.80 -6.66
C GLN A 293 -20.83 -9.34 -6.76
N VAL A 294 -19.71 -10.04 -6.53
CA VAL A 294 -19.66 -11.50 -6.46
C VAL A 294 -20.35 -12.00 -5.19
N MET A 295 -20.08 -11.38 -4.04
CA MET A 295 -20.70 -11.77 -2.77
C MET A 295 -22.23 -11.69 -2.80
N GLU A 296 -22.79 -10.77 -3.57
CA GLU A 296 -24.23 -10.57 -3.71
C GLU A 296 -24.89 -11.50 -4.75
N SER A 297 -24.14 -12.37 -5.44
CA SER A 297 -24.65 -13.17 -6.55
C SER A 297 -24.24 -14.65 -6.48
N ASP A 298 -25.22 -15.53 -6.26
CA ASP A 298 -25.03 -16.99 -6.29
C ASP A 298 -24.50 -17.49 -7.65
N GLU A 299 -24.96 -16.89 -8.75
CA GLU A 299 -24.47 -17.20 -10.09
C GLU A 299 -22.97 -16.90 -10.22
N LYS A 300 -22.53 -15.73 -9.74
CA LYS A 300 -21.11 -15.37 -9.76
C LYS A 300 -20.30 -16.27 -8.82
N LEU A 301 -20.77 -16.56 -7.61
CA LEU A 301 -20.08 -17.51 -6.72
C LEU A 301 -19.88 -18.88 -7.39
N ARG A 302 -20.88 -19.36 -8.14
CA ARG A 302 -20.77 -20.59 -8.94
C ARG A 302 -19.76 -20.46 -10.08
N LEU A 303 -19.74 -19.32 -10.80
CA LEU A 303 -18.76 -19.04 -11.85
C LEU A 303 -17.32 -19.05 -11.32
N PHE A 304 -17.12 -18.52 -10.11
CA PHE A 304 -15.84 -18.53 -9.39
C PHE A 304 -15.47 -19.92 -8.84
N SER A 305 -16.32 -20.93 -9.07
CA SER A 305 -16.12 -22.31 -8.61
C SER A 305 -16.04 -22.44 -7.08
N ILE A 306 -16.72 -21.56 -6.35
CA ILE A 306 -16.86 -21.68 -4.89
C ILE A 306 -17.99 -22.68 -4.58
N PRO A 307 -17.74 -23.78 -3.85
CA PRO A 307 -18.78 -24.76 -3.55
C PRO A 307 -19.93 -24.13 -2.74
N GLU A 308 -21.16 -24.53 -3.06
CA GLU A 308 -22.39 -23.90 -2.52
C GLU A 308 -22.46 -23.96 -0.98
N GLU A 309 -21.93 -25.03 -0.39
CA GLU A 309 -21.87 -25.18 1.07
C GLU A 309 -21.03 -24.10 1.78
N PHE A 310 -20.08 -23.48 1.08
CA PHE A 310 -19.24 -22.41 1.64
C PHE A 310 -19.77 -21.00 1.38
N TRP A 311 -20.87 -20.84 0.64
CA TRP A 311 -21.43 -19.51 0.36
C TRP A 311 -21.85 -18.73 1.62
N PRO A 312 -22.48 -19.35 2.63
CA PRO A 312 -22.75 -18.65 3.89
C PRO A 312 -21.46 -18.21 4.59
N ARG A 313 -20.40 -19.05 4.57
CA ARG A 313 -19.13 -18.79 5.24
C ARG A 313 -18.34 -17.66 4.59
N ILE A 314 -18.23 -17.66 3.26
CA ILE A 314 -17.51 -16.59 2.53
C ILE A 314 -18.24 -15.24 2.65
N ARG A 315 -19.58 -15.23 2.62
CA ARG A 315 -20.39 -14.03 2.86
C ARG A 315 -20.28 -13.54 4.30
N HIS A 316 -20.20 -14.45 5.27
CA HIS A 316 -19.90 -14.10 6.65
C HIS A 316 -18.53 -13.44 6.75
N SER A 317 -17.49 -14.06 6.20
CA SER A 317 -16.12 -13.51 6.16
C SER A 317 -16.10 -12.11 5.56
N TRP A 318 -16.78 -11.87 4.44
CA TRP A 318 -16.89 -10.54 3.82
C TRP A 318 -17.52 -9.51 4.75
N LYS A 319 -18.60 -9.85 5.47
CA LYS A 319 -19.26 -8.89 6.38
C LYS A 319 -18.50 -8.68 7.69
N TYR A 320 -17.88 -9.73 8.21
CA TYR A 320 -17.26 -9.74 9.52
C TYR A 320 -15.85 -9.16 9.52
N GLN A 321 -15.07 -9.38 8.45
CA GLN A 321 -13.67 -8.95 8.38
C GLN A 321 -13.38 -8.21 7.07
N GLN A 322 -13.30 -6.88 7.15
CA GLN A 322 -12.89 -5.96 6.08
C GLN A 322 -11.45 -5.44 6.31
N THR A 323 -10.61 -6.27 6.94
CA THR A 323 -9.18 -6.04 7.16
C THR A 323 -8.36 -7.20 6.60
N TYR A 324 -7.14 -6.92 6.14
CA TYR A 324 -6.26 -7.82 5.41
C TYR A 324 -4.81 -7.31 5.48
N ILE A 325 -3.80 -8.16 5.32
CA ILE A 325 -2.40 -7.74 5.55
C ILE A 325 -1.66 -7.46 4.25
N SER A 326 -1.77 -8.33 3.26
CA SER A 326 -0.95 -8.27 2.06
C SER A 326 -1.66 -8.76 0.80
N GLY A 327 -1.22 -8.28 -0.35
CA GLY A 327 -1.58 -8.82 -1.66
C GLY A 327 -0.68 -8.24 -2.73
N ARG A 328 -0.41 -8.99 -3.81
CA ARG A 328 0.55 -8.58 -4.84
C ARG A 328 -0.08 -8.56 -6.22
N PHE A 329 -0.12 -7.40 -6.85
CA PHE A 329 -0.41 -7.28 -8.28
C PHE A 329 0.78 -7.76 -9.10
N ASP A 330 0.50 -8.42 -10.22
CA ASP A 330 1.52 -8.71 -11.22
C ASP A 330 1.32 -7.76 -12.41
N PHE A 331 2.26 -6.84 -12.59
CA PHE A 331 2.25 -5.81 -13.63
C PHE A 331 3.27 -6.09 -14.73
N ALA A 332 2.96 -5.57 -15.92
CA ALA A 332 3.86 -5.40 -17.04
C ALA A 332 4.04 -3.93 -17.36
N PHE A 333 5.26 -3.52 -17.72
CA PHE A 333 5.57 -2.15 -18.09
C PHE A 333 6.29 -2.07 -19.44
N HIS A 334 5.88 -1.12 -20.27
CA HIS A 334 6.48 -0.88 -21.58
C HIS A 334 7.15 0.50 -21.63
N ASN A 335 8.49 0.54 -21.60
CA ASN A 335 9.26 1.80 -21.52
C ASN A 335 8.91 2.83 -22.61
N GLU A 336 8.72 2.41 -23.85
CA GLU A 336 8.51 3.37 -24.96
C GLU A 336 7.14 4.05 -24.92
N THR A 337 6.07 3.31 -24.58
CA THR A 337 4.70 3.85 -24.47
C THR A 337 4.42 4.42 -23.08
N GLY A 338 5.16 3.96 -22.07
CA GLY A 338 4.92 4.27 -20.66
C GLY A 338 3.72 3.52 -20.05
N GLU A 339 3.15 2.55 -20.76
CA GLU A 339 1.99 1.80 -20.29
C GLU A 339 2.37 0.81 -19.18
N LEU A 340 1.57 0.79 -18.12
CA LEU A 340 1.62 -0.17 -17.01
C LEU A 340 0.32 -0.95 -17.02
N LYS A 341 0.36 -2.27 -17.23
CA LYS A 341 -0.82 -3.14 -17.32
C LYS A 341 -0.82 -4.21 -16.23
N CYS A 342 -1.99 -4.46 -15.64
CA CYS A 342 -2.21 -5.48 -14.62
C CYS A 342 -2.62 -6.80 -15.25
N PHE A 343 -1.91 -7.88 -14.97
CA PHE A 343 -2.31 -9.23 -15.39
C PHE A 343 -3.26 -9.88 -14.40
N GLU A 344 -2.95 -9.80 -13.10
CA GLU A 344 -3.70 -10.44 -12.01
C GLU A 344 -3.37 -9.82 -10.65
N TYR A 345 -4.18 -10.15 -9.64
CA TYR A 345 -4.00 -9.74 -8.26
C TYR A 345 -3.90 -10.97 -7.36
N ASN A 346 -2.70 -11.33 -6.93
CA ASN A 346 -2.47 -12.43 -5.98
C ASN A 346 -2.82 -11.94 -4.55
N ALA A 347 -4.09 -11.96 -4.19
CA ALA A 347 -4.59 -11.34 -2.97
C ALA A 347 -4.59 -12.27 -1.74
N ASP A 348 -4.74 -13.59 -1.89
CA ASP A 348 -4.84 -14.57 -0.79
C ASP A 348 -3.49 -15.02 -0.21
N SER A 349 -2.52 -15.33 -1.08
CA SER A 349 -1.14 -15.60 -0.67
C SER A 349 -0.19 -15.13 -1.76
N ALA A 350 0.78 -14.29 -1.37
CA ALA A 350 1.80 -13.77 -2.28
C ALA A 350 3.18 -14.04 -1.69
N SER A 351 4.03 -14.71 -2.46
CA SER A 351 5.47 -14.81 -2.19
C SER A 351 6.17 -13.48 -2.47
N THR A 352 7.45 -13.38 -2.08
CA THR A 352 8.38 -12.26 -2.32
C THR A 352 8.22 -11.02 -1.45
N LEU A 353 7.54 -11.13 -0.30
CA LEU A 353 7.30 -9.98 0.57
C LEU A 353 8.58 -9.54 1.29
N LEU A 354 9.33 -10.49 1.88
CA LEU A 354 10.60 -10.22 2.55
C LEU A 354 11.64 -9.68 1.56
N GLU A 355 11.67 -10.23 0.35
CA GLU A 355 12.58 -9.82 -0.71
C GLU A 355 12.34 -8.37 -1.11
N CYS A 356 11.07 -7.98 -1.26
CA CYS A 356 10.68 -6.62 -1.56
C CYS A 356 10.95 -5.67 -0.37
N GLY A 357 10.49 -6.02 0.84
CA GLY A 357 10.52 -5.11 1.99
C GLY A 357 11.87 -4.99 2.69
N ARG A 358 12.78 -5.95 2.50
CA ARG A 358 14.07 -5.98 3.23
C ARG A 358 15.27 -6.38 2.38
N ILE A 359 15.24 -7.55 1.74
CA ILE A 359 16.44 -8.14 1.12
C ILE A 359 16.98 -7.24 0.00
N GLN A 360 16.12 -6.67 -0.85
CA GLN A 360 16.59 -5.83 -1.96
C GLN A 360 17.33 -4.56 -1.50
N GLN A 361 16.96 -4.01 -0.35
CA GLN A 361 17.63 -2.83 0.22
C GLN A 361 18.98 -3.24 0.84
N LYS A 362 19.01 -4.30 1.64
CA LYS A 362 20.27 -4.83 2.21
C LYS A 362 21.26 -5.28 1.12
N TRP A 363 20.75 -5.84 0.02
CA TRP A 363 21.56 -6.17 -1.16
C TRP A 363 22.15 -4.90 -1.79
N ALA A 364 21.36 -3.84 -1.97
CA ALA A 364 21.87 -2.59 -2.53
C ALA A 364 22.99 -1.98 -1.65
N GLU A 365 22.85 -2.05 -0.33
CA GLU A 365 23.86 -1.63 0.65
C GLU A 365 25.13 -2.50 0.65
N SER A 366 25.03 -3.76 0.22
CA SER A 366 26.16 -4.69 0.17
C SER A 366 27.07 -4.40 -1.03
N VAL A 367 26.50 -3.89 -2.12
CA VAL A 367 27.19 -3.54 -3.37
C VAL A 367 27.44 -2.03 -3.53
N GLY A 368 26.95 -1.19 -2.60
CA GLY A 368 27.16 0.26 -2.61
C GLY A 368 26.26 1.02 -3.61
N LEU A 369 25.03 0.54 -3.82
CA LEU A 369 23.96 1.17 -4.60
C LEU A 369 22.98 1.98 -3.73
N ASP A 370 23.17 2.02 -2.41
CA ASP A 370 22.45 2.83 -1.42
C ASP A 370 22.90 4.31 -1.41
N ARG A 371 23.13 4.87 -2.60
CA ARG A 371 23.65 6.23 -2.76
C ARG A 371 22.52 7.26 -2.65
N GLN A 372 22.87 8.47 -2.20
CA GLN A 372 22.03 9.67 -2.33
C GLN A 372 21.51 9.79 -3.76
N GLY A 373 20.27 10.27 -3.92
CA GLY A 373 19.58 10.29 -5.21
C GLY A 373 18.86 8.98 -5.59
N THR A 374 18.94 7.90 -4.79
CA THR A 374 18.13 6.68 -5.00
C THR A 374 17.60 6.07 -3.70
N ARG A 375 16.45 5.40 -3.75
CA ARG A 375 15.88 4.61 -2.65
C ARG A 375 15.47 3.20 -3.13
N GLY A 376 15.45 2.23 -2.22
CA GLY A 376 14.91 0.90 -2.52
C GLY A 376 13.40 0.95 -2.70
N SER A 377 12.85 0.23 -3.68
CA SER A 377 11.42 0.37 -4.02
C SER A 377 10.45 -0.10 -2.93
N GLY A 378 10.88 -1.02 -2.05
CA GLY A 378 10.09 -1.51 -0.92
C GLY A 378 10.19 -0.71 0.37
N PHE A 379 10.66 0.55 0.33
CA PHE A 379 10.96 1.33 1.54
C PHE A 379 9.77 1.52 2.49
N ALA A 380 8.53 1.48 1.98
CA ALA A 380 7.31 1.65 2.77
C ALA A 380 6.72 0.35 3.33
N VAL A 381 7.20 -0.83 2.89
CA VAL A 381 6.63 -2.14 3.27
C VAL A 381 6.63 -2.34 4.78
N GLU A 382 7.76 -2.11 5.46
CA GLU A 382 7.88 -2.37 6.90
C GLU A 382 6.92 -1.49 7.72
N ARG A 383 6.90 -0.18 7.48
CA ARG A 383 6.00 0.73 8.21
C ARG A 383 4.53 0.40 7.95
N ASN A 384 4.17 0.07 6.71
CA ASN A 384 2.79 -0.20 6.34
C ASN A 384 2.33 -1.57 6.86
N LEU A 385 3.24 -2.55 7.03
CA LEU A 385 2.92 -3.81 7.71
C LEU A 385 2.52 -3.56 9.18
N LYS A 386 3.28 -2.71 9.88
CA LYS A 386 2.95 -2.30 11.26
C LYS A 386 1.58 -1.62 11.31
N MET A 387 1.31 -0.68 10.40
CA MET A 387 0.02 0.01 10.33
C MET A 387 -1.16 -0.92 10.02
N ALA A 388 -0.97 -1.86 9.08
CA ALA A 388 -1.98 -2.85 8.74
C ALA A 388 -2.32 -3.73 9.95
N TRP A 389 -1.31 -4.18 10.71
CA TRP A 389 -1.52 -4.94 11.94
C TRP A 389 -2.21 -4.12 13.03
N ALA A 390 -1.75 -2.90 13.29
CA ALA A 390 -2.33 -2.00 14.28
C ALA A 390 -3.81 -1.70 14.00
N SER A 391 -4.20 -1.64 12.73
CA SER A 391 -5.58 -1.37 12.30
C SER A 391 -6.37 -2.63 11.90
N SER A 392 -5.81 -3.83 12.09
CA SER A 392 -6.41 -5.10 11.64
C SER A 392 -7.63 -5.53 12.45
N GLY A 393 -7.75 -5.03 13.69
CA GLY A 393 -8.70 -5.50 14.69
C GLY A 393 -8.28 -6.79 15.41
N ALA A 394 -7.12 -7.37 15.07
CA ALA A 394 -6.51 -8.44 15.85
C ALA A 394 -6.07 -7.90 17.22
N THR A 395 -6.30 -8.68 18.28
CA THR A 395 -5.81 -8.40 19.63
C THR A 395 -5.35 -9.69 20.30
N GLY A 396 -4.35 -9.60 21.17
CA GLY A 396 -3.70 -10.75 21.81
C GLY A 396 -2.88 -11.57 20.82
N ARG A 397 -2.93 -12.91 20.95
CA ARG A 397 -2.13 -13.84 20.14
C ARG A 397 -2.57 -13.93 18.68
N VAL A 398 -1.60 -13.97 17.77
CA VAL A 398 -1.74 -14.29 16.35
C VAL A 398 -0.90 -15.52 16.03
N HIS A 399 -1.54 -16.57 15.53
CA HIS A 399 -0.88 -17.80 15.10
C HIS A 399 -0.46 -17.69 13.64
N PHE A 400 0.85 -17.71 13.37
CA PHE A 400 1.43 -17.63 12.03
C PHE A 400 1.66 -19.04 11.48
N CYS A 401 0.73 -19.53 10.66
CA CYS A 401 0.61 -20.93 10.27
C CYS A 401 1.14 -21.18 8.85
N VAL A 402 2.12 -22.08 8.72
CA VAL A 402 2.86 -22.33 7.47
C VAL A 402 3.13 -23.81 7.22
N ASP A 403 3.48 -24.17 5.98
CA ASP A 403 4.05 -25.48 5.65
C ASP A 403 5.54 -25.56 6.04
N LYS A 404 6.18 -26.70 5.81
CA LYS A 404 7.61 -26.97 6.05
C LYS A 404 8.55 -26.33 5.02
N GLU A 405 8.07 -25.32 4.31
CA GLU A 405 8.84 -24.58 3.29
C GLU A 405 9.50 -23.34 3.92
N LYS A 406 10.78 -23.10 3.61
CA LYS A 406 11.52 -21.97 4.20
C LYS A 406 10.99 -20.61 3.72
N GLU A 407 10.55 -20.53 2.47
CA GLU A 407 9.91 -19.32 1.89
C GLU A 407 8.69 -18.88 2.68
N GLU A 408 7.86 -19.84 3.05
CA GLU A 408 6.68 -19.57 3.87
C GLU A 408 7.08 -19.13 5.28
N GLN A 409 8.04 -19.80 5.89
CA GLN A 409 8.50 -19.50 7.25
C GLN A 409 9.14 -18.12 7.35
N TYR A 410 10.05 -17.72 6.46
CA TYR A 410 10.64 -16.38 6.55
C TYR A 410 9.62 -15.28 6.26
N THR A 411 8.63 -15.54 5.39
CA THR A 411 7.54 -14.60 5.12
C THR A 411 6.67 -14.43 6.37
N ALA A 412 6.35 -15.53 7.04
CA ALA A 412 5.62 -15.53 8.31
C ALA A 412 6.34 -14.76 9.40
N ILE A 413 7.64 -15.00 9.57
CA ILE A 413 8.46 -14.32 10.58
C ILE A 413 8.53 -12.82 10.29
N TYR A 414 8.68 -12.41 9.02
CA TYR A 414 8.70 -10.99 8.66
C TYR A 414 7.38 -10.29 9.03
N CYS A 415 6.24 -10.92 8.73
CA CYS A 415 4.92 -10.42 9.14
C CYS A 415 4.75 -10.43 10.66
N MET A 416 5.27 -11.44 11.35
CA MET A 416 5.22 -11.60 12.80
C MET A 416 6.01 -10.52 13.53
N GLN A 417 7.21 -10.19 13.05
CA GLN A 417 8.01 -9.08 13.58
C GLN A 417 7.24 -7.75 13.51
N ALA A 418 6.49 -7.50 12.44
CA ALA A 418 5.66 -6.30 12.31
C ALA A 418 4.44 -6.31 13.25
N ALA A 419 3.82 -7.47 13.47
CA ALA A 419 2.73 -7.64 14.43
C ALA A 419 3.20 -7.41 15.87
N GLU A 420 4.34 -8.00 16.25
CA GLU A 420 4.95 -7.85 17.57
C GLU A 420 5.40 -6.42 17.85
N ALA A 421 5.91 -5.72 16.82
CA ALA A 421 6.29 -4.31 16.92
C ALA A 421 5.11 -3.37 17.27
N VAL A 422 3.87 -3.81 17.07
CA VAL A 422 2.66 -3.06 17.46
C VAL A 422 1.91 -3.70 18.63
N GLY A 423 2.58 -4.57 19.39
CA GLY A 423 2.09 -5.11 20.66
C GLY A 423 1.25 -6.38 20.56
N LEU A 424 1.16 -7.03 19.39
CA LEU A 424 0.56 -8.36 19.26
C LEU A 424 1.53 -9.46 19.71
N GLU A 425 1.01 -10.60 20.14
CA GLU A 425 1.83 -11.76 20.50
C GLU A 425 1.88 -12.73 19.31
N GLY A 426 3.06 -12.97 18.74
CA GLY A 426 3.25 -13.91 17.63
C GLY A 426 3.53 -15.34 18.09
N LYS A 427 2.96 -16.32 17.39
CA LYS A 427 3.37 -17.74 17.51
C LYS A 427 3.50 -18.39 16.13
N LEU A 428 4.73 -18.69 15.72
CA LEU A 428 4.99 -19.44 14.48
C LEU A 428 4.57 -20.91 14.66
N CYS A 429 3.73 -21.41 13.76
CA CYS A 429 3.18 -22.75 13.77
C CYS A 429 3.50 -23.44 12.44
N VAL A 430 4.47 -24.36 12.46
CA VAL A 430 4.83 -25.16 11.27
C VAL A 430 3.99 -26.44 11.28
N MET A 431 3.17 -26.64 10.25
CA MET A 431 2.12 -27.67 10.23
C MET A 431 1.13 -27.48 11.40
N PHE A 432 0.60 -28.59 11.95
CA PHE A 432 -0.55 -28.57 12.88
C PHE A 432 -0.25 -29.18 14.26
N ASP A 433 0.98 -29.65 14.52
CA ASP A 433 1.33 -30.32 15.78
C ASP A 433 1.30 -29.39 17.00
N GLU A 434 1.31 -28.07 16.78
CA GLU A 434 1.11 -27.04 17.80
C GLU A 434 -0.32 -27.03 18.36
N PHE A 435 -1.29 -27.57 17.62
CA PHE A 435 -2.71 -27.43 17.91
C PHE A 435 -3.34 -28.74 18.40
N HIS A 436 -4.29 -28.60 19.31
CA HIS A 436 -5.15 -29.70 19.76
C HIS A 436 -6.56 -29.22 20.03
N PHE A 437 -7.51 -30.16 20.11
CA PHE A 437 -8.88 -29.85 20.53
C PHE A 437 -8.99 -29.87 22.06
N ASP A 438 -9.66 -28.86 22.62
CA ASP A 438 -10.06 -28.85 24.03
C ASP A 438 -11.27 -29.77 24.29
N ASP A 439 -11.69 -29.89 25.55
CA ASP A 439 -12.85 -30.71 25.95
C ASP A 439 -14.18 -30.26 25.32
N ASN A 440 -14.24 -29.05 24.77
CA ASN A 440 -15.40 -28.48 24.10
C ASN A 440 -15.29 -28.56 22.57
N GLY A 441 -14.20 -29.10 22.03
CA GLY A 441 -13.94 -29.18 20.59
C GLY A 441 -13.40 -27.89 19.97
N HIS A 442 -12.99 -26.89 20.75
CA HIS A 442 -12.28 -25.72 20.23
C HIS A 442 -10.81 -26.03 19.99
N ILE A 443 -10.21 -25.33 19.04
CA ILE A 443 -8.77 -25.44 18.78
C ILE A 443 -8.02 -24.53 19.75
N VAL A 444 -7.10 -25.12 20.49
CA VAL A 444 -6.16 -24.45 21.39
C VAL A 444 -4.72 -24.79 20.97
N ASP A 445 -3.79 -23.89 21.26
CA ASP A 445 -2.36 -24.14 21.07
C ASP A 445 -1.73 -24.86 22.27
N SER A 446 -0.43 -25.13 22.23
CA SER A 446 0.30 -25.86 23.29
C SER A 446 0.31 -25.18 24.65
N ASP A 447 0.00 -23.88 24.74
CA ASP A 447 -0.13 -23.14 25.99
C ASP A 447 -1.58 -23.16 26.52
N GLY A 448 -2.48 -23.87 25.83
CA GLY A 448 -3.92 -23.90 26.15
C GLY A 448 -4.66 -22.64 25.72
N VAL A 449 -4.05 -21.78 24.87
CA VAL A 449 -4.69 -20.55 24.40
C VAL A 449 -5.55 -20.87 23.19
N ARG A 450 -6.85 -20.54 23.26
CA ARG A 450 -7.79 -20.70 22.14
C ARG A 450 -7.35 -19.85 20.95
N VAL A 451 -7.37 -20.44 19.76
CA VAL A 451 -7.08 -19.76 18.50
C VAL A 451 -8.14 -18.70 18.22
N ARG A 452 -7.70 -17.47 17.93
CA ARG A 452 -8.59 -16.32 17.63
C ARG A 452 -8.18 -15.52 16.41
N ASN A 453 -6.89 -15.51 16.08
CA ASN A 453 -6.35 -14.80 14.93
C ASN A 453 -5.30 -15.70 14.26
N VAL A 454 -5.42 -15.92 12.96
CA VAL A 454 -4.56 -16.81 12.19
C VAL A 454 -4.02 -16.07 10.98
N TRP A 455 -2.71 -15.85 10.93
CA TRP A 455 -2.02 -15.50 9.69
C TRP A 455 -1.56 -16.79 9.00
N LYS A 456 -1.68 -16.89 7.68
CA LYS A 456 -1.31 -18.13 6.96
C LYS A 456 -0.81 -17.93 5.54
N THR A 457 0.08 -18.82 5.12
CA THR A 457 0.48 -19.02 3.71
C THR A 457 -0.41 -20.02 2.99
N TRP A 458 -1.05 -20.94 3.74
CA TRP A 458 -1.99 -21.91 3.21
C TRP A 458 -3.13 -21.25 2.43
N MET A 459 -3.40 -21.79 1.24
CA MET A 459 -4.50 -21.36 0.39
C MET A 459 -5.84 -21.87 0.92
N TRP A 460 -6.89 -21.08 0.73
CA TRP A 460 -8.25 -21.52 1.04
C TRP A 460 -8.69 -22.72 0.20
N GLU A 461 -8.23 -22.84 -1.05
CA GLU A 461 -8.49 -23.99 -1.91
C GLU A 461 -7.89 -25.28 -1.35
N SER A 462 -6.71 -25.20 -0.72
CA SER A 462 -6.09 -26.34 -0.02
C SER A 462 -6.94 -26.76 1.19
N ALA A 463 -7.45 -25.79 1.96
CA ALA A 463 -8.33 -26.06 3.08
C ALA A 463 -9.65 -26.70 2.65
N ILE A 464 -10.27 -26.22 1.55
CA ILE A 464 -11.48 -26.81 0.98
C ILE A 464 -11.23 -28.25 0.53
N SER A 465 -10.08 -28.51 -0.09
CA SER A 465 -9.71 -29.87 -0.53
C SER A 465 -9.50 -30.80 0.67
N ASP A 466 -8.82 -30.33 1.73
CA ASP A 466 -8.63 -31.09 2.97
C ASP A 466 -9.96 -31.31 3.72
N TYR A 467 -10.91 -30.38 3.64
CA TYR A 467 -12.24 -30.51 4.25
C TYR A 467 -13.01 -31.70 3.68
N TYR A 468 -13.05 -31.84 2.36
CA TYR A 468 -13.71 -32.99 1.74
C TYR A 468 -13.00 -34.31 2.06
N ALA A 469 -11.67 -34.32 2.04
CA ALA A 469 -10.89 -35.50 2.43
C ALA A 469 -11.16 -35.90 3.90
N ALA A 470 -11.22 -34.93 4.81
CA ALA A 470 -11.52 -35.16 6.22
C ALA A 470 -12.95 -35.67 6.43
N GLN A 471 -13.93 -35.18 5.67
CA GLN A 471 -15.31 -35.70 5.73
C GLN A 471 -15.40 -37.18 5.34
N GLU A 472 -14.65 -37.61 4.32
CA GLU A 472 -14.58 -39.02 3.91
C GLU A 472 -13.91 -39.89 4.97
N GLU A 473 -12.82 -39.41 5.57
CA GLU A 473 -12.03 -40.17 6.55
C GLU A 473 -12.71 -40.27 7.92
N ARG A 474 -13.26 -39.17 8.43
CA ARG A 474 -13.83 -39.08 9.77
C ARG A 474 -15.33 -39.39 9.80
N GLY A 475 -16.01 -39.25 8.66
CA GLY A 475 -17.45 -39.45 8.52
C GLY A 475 -18.28 -38.23 8.96
N LYS A 476 -19.51 -38.13 8.43
CA LYS A 476 -20.40 -36.95 8.60
C LYS A 476 -20.87 -36.67 10.03
N ASN A 477 -20.77 -37.65 10.92
CA ASN A 477 -21.22 -37.53 12.31
C ASN A 477 -20.05 -37.31 13.28
N TRP A 478 -18.82 -37.16 12.76
CA TRP A 478 -17.66 -36.87 13.59
C TRP A 478 -17.84 -35.55 14.34
N LYS A 479 -17.34 -35.53 15.57
CA LYS A 479 -17.22 -34.33 16.39
C LYS A 479 -15.80 -34.25 16.93
N PRO A 480 -15.18 -33.06 16.94
CA PRO A 480 -13.83 -32.91 17.47
C PRO A 480 -13.77 -33.32 18.93
N SER A 481 -12.73 -34.07 19.29
CA SER A 481 -12.39 -34.44 20.65
C SER A 481 -10.88 -34.33 20.88
N PRO A 482 -10.39 -34.27 22.13
CA PRO A 482 -8.96 -34.21 22.43
C PRO A 482 -8.12 -35.39 21.87
N LYS A 483 -8.76 -36.46 21.38
CA LYS A 483 -8.07 -37.61 20.76
C LYS A 483 -7.76 -37.38 19.28
N ASP A 484 -8.45 -36.45 18.65
CA ASP A 484 -8.32 -36.18 17.21
C ASP A 484 -7.16 -35.22 16.96
N LYS A 485 -6.41 -35.47 15.88
CA LYS A 485 -5.40 -34.52 15.43
C LYS A 485 -6.05 -33.40 14.63
N VAL A 486 -5.63 -32.17 14.88
CA VAL A 486 -6.02 -30.99 14.10
C VAL A 486 -5.43 -31.08 12.69
N ARG A 487 -6.24 -30.73 11.69
CA ARG A 487 -5.86 -30.63 10.27
C ARG A 487 -6.03 -29.20 9.75
N LEU A 488 -5.67 -28.99 8.49
CA LEU A 488 -5.84 -27.70 7.82
C LEU A 488 -7.30 -27.24 7.80
N CYS A 489 -8.22 -28.13 7.45
CA CYS A 489 -9.65 -27.81 7.41
C CYS A 489 -10.23 -27.50 8.80
N ASP A 490 -9.71 -28.10 9.88
CA ASP A 490 -10.16 -27.78 11.23
C ASP A 490 -9.77 -26.34 11.59
N LEU A 491 -8.52 -25.96 11.30
CA LEU A 491 -7.98 -24.63 11.62
C LEU A 491 -8.62 -23.51 10.77
N LEU A 492 -8.84 -23.74 9.47
CA LEU A 492 -9.33 -22.71 8.55
C LEU A 492 -10.84 -22.77 8.33
N LEU A 493 -11.45 -23.95 8.35
CA LEU A 493 -12.86 -24.20 7.99
C LEU A 493 -13.71 -24.76 9.14
N GLY A 494 -13.22 -24.69 10.38
CA GLY A 494 -13.96 -25.11 11.57
C GLY A 494 -15.20 -24.26 11.90
N ASP A 495 -15.88 -24.66 12.98
CA ASP A 495 -17.17 -24.09 13.41
C ASP A 495 -17.08 -22.66 13.97
N ASP A 496 -15.90 -22.21 14.38
CA ASP A 496 -15.67 -20.84 14.84
C ASP A 496 -15.42 -19.90 13.66
N TRP A 497 -16.48 -19.26 13.17
CA TRP A 497 -16.42 -18.32 12.04
C TRP A 497 -15.95 -16.92 12.44
N GLU A 498 -15.70 -16.68 13.73
CA GLU A 498 -15.27 -15.39 14.26
C GLU A 498 -13.75 -15.30 14.47
N ILE A 499 -13.00 -16.36 14.12
CA ILE A 499 -11.54 -16.29 13.96
C ILE A 499 -11.22 -15.29 12.84
N LEU A 500 -10.32 -14.35 13.12
CA LEU A 500 -9.79 -13.46 12.09
C LEU A 500 -8.70 -14.19 11.31
N TYR A 501 -8.84 -14.25 9.99
CA TYR A 501 -7.88 -14.91 9.11
C TYR A 501 -7.15 -13.89 8.26
N PHE A 502 -5.83 -14.00 8.17
CA PHE A 502 -4.98 -13.11 7.38
C PHE A 502 -4.19 -13.97 6.39
N GLU A 503 -4.63 -14.12 5.14
CA GLU A 503 -5.71 -13.40 4.45
C GLU A 503 -7.15 -13.98 4.60
N PRO A 504 -8.21 -13.16 4.71
CA PRO A 504 -9.58 -13.64 4.91
C PRO A 504 -10.14 -14.46 3.75
N MET A 505 -11.14 -15.32 4.01
CA MET A 505 -11.71 -16.25 3.03
C MET A 505 -12.20 -15.58 1.75
N TRP A 506 -12.75 -14.38 1.84
CA TRP A 506 -13.22 -13.66 0.65
C TRP A 506 -12.11 -13.29 -0.34
N LYS A 507 -10.82 -13.29 0.06
CA LYS A 507 -9.69 -12.98 -0.84
C LYS A 507 -9.43 -14.03 -1.92
N VAL A 508 -10.08 -15.19 -1.85
CA VAL A 508 -10.13 -16.13 -2.99
C VAL A 508 -10.80 -15.49 -4.21
N ILE A 509 -11.75 -14.58 -4.03
CA ILE A 509 -12.47 -13.92 -5.13
C ILE A 509 -11.56 -12.97 -5.93
N PRO A 510 -10.91 -11.95 -5.34
CA PRO A 510 -10.00 -11.09 -6.09
C PRO A 510 -8.75 -11.81 -6.61
N SER A 511 -8.37 -12.94 -6.02
CA SER A 511 -7.29 -13.81 -6.52
C SER A 511 -7.69 -14.67 -7.70
N ASN A 512 -8.98 -14.86 -7.95
CA ASN A 512 -9.49 -15.74 -8.97
C ASN A 512 -9.63 -15.00 -10.32
N LYS A 513 -9.11 -15.61 -11.39
CA LYS A 513 -9.05 -14.99 -12.73
C LYS A 513 -10.43 -14.75 -13.35
N ALA A 514 -11.50 -15.36 -12.82
CA ALA A 514 -12.89 -15.03 -13.19
C ALA A 514 -13.27 -13.58 -12.90
N ILE A 515 -12.52 -12.86 -12.05
CA ILE A 515 -12.78 -11.44 -11.77
C ILE A 515 -12.30 -10.51 -12.90
N LEU A 516 -11.37 -10.97 -13.75
CA LEU A 516 -10.72 -10.11 -14.76
C LEU A 516 -11.72 -9.57 -15.80
N PRO A 517 -12.68 -10.35 -16.35
CA PRO A 517 -13.72 -9.80 -17.20
C PRO A 517 -14.62 -8.80 -16.47
N MET A 518 -14.94 -9.03 -15.19
CA MET A 518 -15.79 -8.11 -14.41
C MET A 518 -15.14 -6.73 -14.24
N ILE A 519 -13.86 -6.68 -13.84
CA ILE A 519 -13.17 -5.39 -13.67
C ILE A 519 -13.01 -4.65 -15.00
N TYR A 520 -12.85 -5.38 -16.10
CA TYR A 520 -12.83 -4.79 -17.45
C TYR A 520 -14.20 -4.22 -17.84
N HIS A 521 -15.30 -4.94 -17.59
CA HIS A 521 -16.64 -4.45 -17.91
C HIS A 521 -17.05 -3.26 -17.03
N ASN A 522 -16.65 -3.25 -15.76
CA ASN A 522 -16.97 -2.18 -14.82
C ASN A 522 -16.12 -0.91 -15.08
N HIS A 523 -14.84 -1.08 -15.44
CA HIS A 523 -13.88 0.03 -15.59
C HIS A 523 -13.03 -0.08 -16.87
N PRO A 524 -13.63 -0.15 -18.07
CA PRO A 524 -12.90 -0.35 -19.33
C PRO A 524 -11.93 0.80 -19.66
N GLN A 525 -12.14 1.97 -19.07
CA GLN A 525 -11.32 3.17 -19.22
C GLN A 525 -10.03 3.16 -18.38
N HIS A 526 -9.92 2.28 -17.37
CA HIS A 526 -8.78 2.31 -16.47
C HIS A 526 -7.50 1.90 -17.23
N PRO A 527 -6.44 2.72 -17.23
CA PRO A 527 -5.28 2.53 -18.09
C PRO A 527 -4.51 1.25 -17.81
N ALA A 528 -4.59 0.71 -16.60
CA ALA A 528 -3.92 -0.53 -16.22
C ALA A 528 -4.73 -1.81 -16.50
N ILE A 529 -6.01 -1.71 -16.86
CA ILE A 529 -6.84 -2.91 -17.09
C ILE A 529 -6.65 -3.40 -18.52
N LEU A 530 -6.51 -4.72 -18.66
CA LEU A 530 -6.51 -5.42 -19.95
C LEU A 530 -7.92 -5.92 -20.26
N LYS A 531 -8.30 -5.85 -21.54
CA LYS A 531 -9.54 -6.47 -22.00
C LYS A 531 -9.54 -7.95 -21.63
N ALA A 532 -10.63 -8.40 -21.00
CA ALA A 532 -10.80 -9.79 -20.61
C ALA A 532 -12.25 -10.21 -20.79
N GLU A 533 -12.46 -11.44 -21.25
CA GLU A 533 -13.78 -12.00 -21.53
C GLU A 533 -13.84 -13.47 -21.08
N TYR A 534 -15.04 -13.96 -20.77
CA TYR A 534 -15.28 -15.38 -20.47
C TYR A 534 -15.27 -16.26 -21.73
N GLU A 535 -15.51 -15.66 -22.90
CA GLU A 535 -15.49 -16.32 -24.21
C GLU A 535 -14.50 -15.61 -25.15
N LEU A 536 -13.94 -16.36 -26.11
CA LEU A 536 -13.01 -15.80 -27.07
C LEU A 536 -13.74 -14.96 -28.13
N THR A 537 -13.48 -13.66 -28.16
CA THR A 537 -14.07 -12.71 -29.12
C THR A 537 -13.17 -12.48 -30.34
N ASP A 538 -13.74 -12.01 -31.45
CA ASP A 538 -12.98 -11.67 -32.67
C ASP A 538 -11.94 -10.58 -32.43
N GLU A 539 -12.25 -9.64 -31.53
CA GLU A 539 -11.34 -8.59 -31.13
C GLU A 539 -10.11 -9.14 -30.40
N LEU A 540 -10.30 -10.07 -29.45
CA LEU A 540 -9.20 -10.76 -28.76
C LEU A 540 -8.38 -11.62 -29.73
N ARG A 541 -9.02 -12.26 -30.73
CA ARG A 541 -8.30 -12.96 -31.80
C ARG A 541 -7.41 -12.03 -32.60
N LYS A 542 -7.88 -10.80 -32.89
CA LYS A 542 -7.14 -9.81 -33.67
C LYS A 542 -5.93 -9.25 -32.91
N TYR A 543 -6.08 -8.97 -31.61
CA TYR A 543 -4.99 -8.43 -30.78
C TYR A 543 -4.02 -9.50 -30.27
N GLY A 544 -4.46 -10.76 -30.24
CA GLY A 544 -3.81 -11.83 -29.51
C GLY A 544 -4.31 -11.89 -28.06
N TYR A 545 -4.32 -13.09 -27.49
CA TYR A 545 -4.84 -13.35 -26.15
C TYR A 545 -4.02 -14.38 -25.37
N ALA A 546 -4.09 -14.28 -24.04
CA ALA A 546 -3.73 -15.33 -23.11
C ALA A 546 -5.01 -16.07 -22.68
N LYS A 547 -5.06 -17.38 -22.91
CA LYS A 547 -6.09 -18.28 -22.37
C LYS A 547 -5.63 -18.76 -21.00
N LYS A 548 -6.40 -18.45 -19.96
CA LYS A 548 -6.03 -18.75 -18.56
C LYS A 548 -7.15 -19.53 -17.86
N PRO A 549 -6.85 -20.57 -17.07
CA PRO A 549 -7.86 -21.23 -16.25
C PRO A 549 -8.34 -20.31 -15.14
N ILE A 550 -9.64 -20.37 -14.81
CA ILE A 550 -10.25 -19.60 -13.73
C ILE A 550 -9.57 -19.88 -12.38
N VAL A 551 -9.28 -21.15 -12.11
CA VAL A 551 -8.50 -21.59 -10.95
C VAL A 551 -7.16 -22.13 -11.45
N GLY A 552 -6.08 -21.41 -11.16
CA GLY A 552 -4.71 -21.78 -11.52
C GLY A 552 -3.70 -20.77 -10.98
N ARG A 553 -2.48 -21.24 -10.67
CA ARG A 553 -1.40 -20.46 -10.05
C ARG A 553 -0.08 -20.61 -10.83
N VAL A 554 0.83 -19.66 -10.63
CA VAL A 554 2.22 -19.69 -11.13
C VAL A 554 2.32 -19.95 -12.64
N GLY A 555 1.43 -19.32 -13.41
CA GLY A 555 1.42 -19.47 -14.86
C GLY A 555 1.11 -20.89 -15.37
N SER A 556 0.56 -21.81 -14.55
CA SER A 556 0.19 -23.16 -14.98
C SER A 556 -1.00 -23.15 -15.95
N ASN A 557 -0.93 -23.98 -17.01
CA ASN A 557 -1.96 -24.10 -18.07
C ASN A 557 -2.32 -22.78 -18.78
N VAL A 558 -1.36 -21.87 -18.93
CA VAL A 558 -1.52 -20.63 -19.70
C VAL A 558 -1.07 -20.88 -21.14
N THR A 559 -1.91 -20.50 -22.09
CA THR A 559 -1.58 -20.50 -23.52
C THR A 559 -1.56 -19.06 -24.03
N ILE A 560 -0.47 -18.65 -24.67
CA ILE A 560 -0.29 -17.34 -25.30
C ILE A 560 -0.45 -17.49 -26.81
N THR A 561 -1.42 -16.80 -27.39
CA THR A 561 -1.72 -16.84 -28.84
C THR A 561 -1.67 -15.44 -29.43
N SER A 562 -0.83 -15.22 -30.44
CA SER A 562 -0.71 -13.95 -31.16
C SER A 562 -1.91 -13.65 -32.06
N GLY A 563 -1.97 -12.41 -32.56
CA GLY A 563 -3.02 -11.94 -33.44
C GLY A 563 -3.09 -12.62 -34.82
N ASP A 564 -2.00 -13.30 -35.24
CA ASP A 564 -1.94 -14.15 -36.43
C ASP A 564 -2.38 -15.59 -36.18
N GLY A 565 -2.64 -15.96 -34.92
CA GLY A 565 -3.10 -17.29 -34.51
C GLY A 565 -1.98 -18.26 -34.11
N GLU A 566 -0.71 -17.84 -34.10
CA GLU A 566 0.39 -18.69 -33.62
C GLU A 566 0.39 -18.83 -32.09
N VAL A 567 0.69 -20.04 -31.59
CA VAL A 567 0.86 -20.29 -30.15
C VAL A 567 2.32 -20.04 -29.78
N HIS A 568 2.58 -18.93 -29.07
CA HIS A 568 3.94 -18.53 -28.68
C HIS A 568 4.46 -19.25 -27.44
N ALA A 569 3.57 -19.61 -26.52
CA ALA A 569 3.95 -20.33 -25.30
C ALA A 569 2.76 -21.13 -24.75
N GLU A 570 3.07 -22.29 -24.19
CA GLU A 570 2.14 -23.13 -23.45
C GLU A 570 2.84 -23.70 -22.22
N SER A 571 2.17 -23.67 -21.07
CA SER A 571 2.65 -24.29 -19.84
C SER A 571 1.79 -25.51 -19.46
N GLY A 572 2.43 -26.56 -18.96
CA GLY A 572 1.75 -27.75 -18.44
C GLY A 572 1.02 -27.50 -17.11
N GLY A 573 0.19 -28.46 -16.68
CA GLY A 573 -0.49 -28.44 -15.38
C GLY A 573 -1.82 -29.20 -15.36
N ASN A 574 -2.40 -29.36 -14.17
CA ASN A 574 -3.60 -30.18 -13.93
C ASN A 574 -4.94 -29.42 -14.10
N TYR A 575 -4.95 -28.22 -14.68
CA TYR A 575 -6.13 -27.34 -14.76
C TYR A 575 -6.82 -27.29 -16.14
N ALA A 576 -6.35 -28.08 -17.12
CA ALA A 576 -6.81 -28.01 -18.52
C ALA A 576 -8.32 -28.25 -18.76
N LYS A 577 -9.03 -28.91 -17.83
CA LYS A 577 -10.48 -29.22 -17.94
C LYS A 577 -11.40 -28.16 -17.31
N ARG A 578 -10.87 -27.06 -16.79
CA ARG A 578 -11.65 -26.02 -16.09
C ARG A 578 -12.17 -24.93 -17.06
N ASN A 579 -13.17 -24.19 -16.61
CA ASN A 579 -13.61 -22.95 -17.27
C ASN A 579 -12.43 -21.97 -17.41
N MET A 580 -12.43 -21.22 -18.51
CA MET A 580 -11.30 -20.38 -18.94
C MET A 580 -11.74 -18.93 -19.03
N ILE A 581 -10.77 -18.02 -18.94
CA ILE A 581 -10.92 -16.64 -19.39
C ILE A 581 -9.92 -16.36 -20.52
N TYR A 582 -10.22 -15.34 -21.30
CA TYR A 582 -9.39 -14.86 -22.41
C TYR A 582 -9.04 -13.40 -22.14
N GLN A 583 -7.76 -13.12 -21.94
CA GLN A 583 -7.25 -11.78 -21.66
C GLN A 583 -6.39 -11.29 -22.82
N GLN A 584 -6.54 -10.03 -23.22
CA GLN A 584 -5.72 -9.41 -24.26
C GLN A 584 -4.22 -9.55 -23.95
N LEU A 585 -3.42 -9.87 -24.96
CA LEU A 585 -1.97 -9.86 -24.82
C LEU A 585 -1.44 -8.44 -24.65
N PHE A 586 -0.46 -8.32 -23.77
CA PHE A 586 0.37 -7.14 -23.64
C PHE A 586 1.82 -7.55 -23.86
N GLU A 587 2.52 -6.82 -24.72
CA GLU A 587 3.88 -7.16 -25.09
C GLU A 587 4.85 -6.90 -23.92
N LEU A 588 5.52 -7.96 -23.47
CA LEU A 588 6.65 -7.85 -22.54
C LEU A 588 7.92 -7.57 -23.33
N LYS A 589 8.35 -6.31 -23.38
CA LYS A 589 9.63 -5.96 -24.02
C LYS A 589 10.81 -6.45 -23.20
N LYS A 590 11.72 -7.17 -23.86
CA LYS A 590 12.95 -7.65 -23.24
C LYS A 590 13.94 -6.51 -22.98
N GLN A 591 14.71 -6.65 -21.91
CA GLN A 591 15.91 -5.85 -21.64
C GLN A 591 17.05 -6.81 -21.31
N ASP A 592 18.17 -6.74 -22.03
CA ASP A 592 19.28 -7.69 -21.92
C ASP A 592 18.83 -9.18 -21.99
N ASP A 593 17.91 -9.49 -22.91
CA ASP A 593 17.24 -10.80 -23.09
C ASP A 593 16.27 -11.25 -21.98
N TYR A 594 16.06 -10.46 -20.94
CA TYR A 594 15.12 -10.77 -19.85
C TYR A 594 13.74 -10.15 -20.05
N TYR A 595 12.71 -10.96 -19.84
CA TYR A 595 11.35 -10.51 -19.52
C TYR A 595 11.26 -10.19 -18.03
N ALA A 596 10.47 -9.19 -17.66
CA ALA A 596 10.28 -8.79 -16.27
C ALA A 596 8.79 -8.65 -15.94
N ILE A 597 8.38 -9.28 -14.84
CA ILE A 597 7.09 -9.06 -14.19
C ILE A 597 7.33 -8.27 -12.91
N ILE A 598 6.57 -7.19 -12.75
CA ILE A 598 6.67 -6.29 -11.60
C ILE A 598 5.62 -6.71 -10.58
N GLY A 599 6.04 -7.18 -9.41
CA GLY A 599 5.18 -7.38 -8.25
C GLY A 599 4.92 -6.05 -7.56
N GLY A 600 3.66 -5.61 -7.48
CA GLY A 600 3.24 -4.41 -6.75
C GLY A 600 2.46 -4.75 -5.49
N TRP A 601 2.96 -4.33 -4.33
CA TRP A 601 2.44 -4.75 -3.03
C TRP A 601 1.39 -3.79 -2.48
N MET A 602 0.21 -4.32 -2.19
CA MET A 602 -0.74 -3.73 -1.26
C MET A 602 -0.45 -4.30 0.13
N ILE A 603 -0.21 -3.44 1.11
CA ILE A 603 -0.05 -3.79 2.52
C ILE A 603 -1.12 -3.04 3.32
N GLY A 604 -2.03 -3.77 3.94
CA GLY A 604 -3.33 -3.21 4.27
C GLY A 604 -3.96 -2.61 3.01
N ASP A 605 -4.35 -1.35 3.09
CA ASP A 605 -4.91 -0.57 1.99
C ASP A 605 -3.93 0.42 1.34
N ALA A 606 -2.63 0.30 1.63
CA ALA A 606 -1.57 1.15 1.08
C ALA A 606 -0.72 0.40 0.03
N PHE A 607 -0.50 1.01 -1.13
CA PHE A 607 0.52 0.52 -2.06
C PHE A 607 1.90 0.83 -1.48
N SER A 608 2.72 -0.20 -1.28
CA SER A 608 3.88 -0.12 -0.37
C SER A 608 5.23 -0.40 -1.01
N GLY A 609 5.26 -0.82 -2.28
CA GLY A 609 6.50 -1.00 -3.02
C GLY A 609 6.41 -1.98 -4.17
N THR A 610 7.49 -2.06 -4.94
CA THR A 610 7.64 -2.99 -6.05
C THR A 610 8.88 -3.87 -5.95
N GLY A 611 8.80 -5.05 -6.56
CA GLY A 611 9.93 -5.94 -6.84
C GLY A 611 9.77 -6.58 -8.22
N ILE A 612 10.83 -7.16 -8.78
CA ILE A 612 10.77 -7.83 -10.09
C ILE A 612 11.09 -9.31 -9.97
N ARG A 613 10.37 -10.11 -10.76
CA ARG A 613 10.84 -11.43 -11.18
C ARG A 613 11.24 -11.33 -12.66
N GLU A 614 12.48 -11.68 -12.97
CA GLU A 614 12.99 -11.67 -14.35
C GLU A 614 13.28 -13.09 -14.86
N ASP A 615 13.04 -13.34 -16.14
CA ASP A 615 13.31 -14.64 -16.77
C ASP A 615 13.63 -14.47 -18.26
N LYS A 616 14.39 -15.39 -18.85
CA LYS A 616 14.63 -15.41 -20.30
C LYS A 616 13.45 -16.03 -21.08
N SER A 617 12.57 -16.73 -20.37
CA SER A 617 11.26 -17.22 -20.84
C SER A 617 10.16 -16.19 -20.56
N ILE A 618 9.12 -16.15 -21.41
CA ILE A 618 8.01 -15.20 -21.27
C ILE A 618 7.08 -15.52 -20.08
N ILE A 619 7.01 -16.79 -19.67
CA ILE A 619 6.23 -17.23 -18.51
C ILE A 619 7.20 -17.36 -17.33
N THR A 620 7.12 -16.43 -16.39
CA THR A 620 7.87 -16.49 -15.12
C THR A 620 7.34 -17.62 -14.22
N GLY A 621 8.23 -18.36 -13.59
CA GLY A 621 7.93 -19.47 -12.69
C GLY A 621 8.36 -19.22 -11.24
N VAL A 622 8.20 -20.24 -10.37
CA VAL A 622 8.66 -20.20 -8.96
C VAL A 622 10.15 -19.90 -8.88
N ASP A 623 10.92 -20.50 -9.79
CA ASP A 623 12.39 -20.41 -9.83
C ASP A 623 12.93 -19.15 -10.51
N SER A 624 12.07 -18.27 -11.02
CA SER A 624 12.52 -17.04 -11.69
C SER A 624 13.22 -16.12 -10.66
N PRO A 625 14.46 -15.67 -10.95
CA PRO A 625 15.22 -14.79 -10.06
C PRO A 625 14.48 -13.51 -9.67
N PHE A 626 14.67 -13.11 -8.41
CA PHE A 626 14.24 -11.79 -7.94
C PHE A 626 15.27 -10.73 -8.35
N ALA A 627 14.81 -9.60 -8.88
CA ALA A 627 15.64 -8.45 -9.21
C ALA A 627 15.23 -7.21 -8.39
N ALA A 628 16.23 -6.52 -7.83
CA ALA A 628 16.03 -5.30 -7.05
C ALA A 628 15.58 -4.12 -7.92
N ILE A 629 14.74 -3.25 -7.35
CA ILE A 629 14.39 -1.95 -7.96
C ILE A 629 14.95 -0.80 -7.12
N ARG A 630 15.64 0.14 -7.77
CA ARG A 630 16.06 1.42 -7.21
C ARG A 630 15.27 2.55 -7.85
N ILE A 631 14.62 3.37 -7.03
CA ILE A 631 13.90 4.57 -7.47
C ILE A 631 14.87 5.73 -7.44
N LYS A 632 15.11 6.38 -8.57
CA LYS A 632 15.83 7.65 -8.64
C LYS A 632 14.94 8.78 -8.13
N THR A 633 15.37 9.47 -7.09
CA THR A 633 14.63 10.59 -6.50
C THR A 633 14.71 11.83 -7.39
N ASP A 634 13.66 12.66 -7.36
CA ASP A 634 13.65 13.91 -8.10
C ASP A 634 14.51 14.96 -7.38
N SER A 635 15.41 15.63 -8.10
CA SER A 635 16.16 16.74 -7.52
C SER A 635 15.34 18.03 -7.62
N LEU A 636 14.90 18.58 -6.48
CA LEU A 636 14.32 19.91 -6.43
C LEU A 636 15.37 20.95 -6.91
N PRO A 637 15.08 21.78 -7.93
CA PRO A 637 16.03 22.80 -8.39
C PRO A 637 16.34 23.84 -7.31
N HIS A 638 15.36 24.13 -6.46
CA HIS A 638 15.43 25.14 -5.40
C HIS A 638 14.84 24.58 -4.10
N PRO A 639 15.51 23.60 -3.46
CA PRO A 639 15.00 22.99 -2.23
C PRO A 639 14.98 24.06 -1.13
N VAL A 640 13.96 24.04 -0.28
CA VAL A 640 13.84 24.97 0.86
C VAL A 640 15.02 24.81 1.82
N THR A 641 15.56 23.59 1.92
CA THR A 641 16.73 23.26 2.75
C THR A 641 17.49 22.05 2.20
N HIS A 642 18.78 21.95 2.52
CA HIS A 642 19.60 20.79 2.12
C HIS A 642 19.07 19.46 2.66
N LYS A 643 18.32 19.48 3.77
CA LYS A 643 17.68 18.28 4.35
C LYS A 643 16.52 17.73 3.52
N ASP A 644 16.01 18.50 2.55
CA ASP A 644 14.83 18.16 1.75
C ASP A 644 15.19 17.46 0.42
N ILE A 645 16.47 17.47 0.02
CA ILE A 645 16.91 17.11 -1.36
C ILE A 645 16.58 15.66 -1.75
N ASP A 646 16.64 14.73 -0.81
CA ASP A 646 16.41 13.28 -1.05
C ASP A 646 15.12 12.77 -0.40
N LYS A 647 14.23 13.69 -0.01
CA LYS A 647 12.97 13.37 0.67
C LYS A 647 11.84 13.19 -0.33
N MET A 648 10.82 12.43 0.06
CA MET A 648 9.68 12.10 -0.80
C MET A 648 8.37 12.38 -0.08
N ALA A 649 7.34 12.79 -0.82
CA ALA A 649 6.01 13.08 -0.26
C ALA A 649 5.35 11.81 0.31
N GLU A 650 5.75 10.64 -0.20
CA GLU A 650 5.41 9.32 0.28
C GLU A 650 5.77 9.10 1.76
N ASP A 651 6.72 9.86 2.32
CA ASP A 651 7.12 9.69 3.72
C ASP A 651 6.04 10.20 4.69
N GLU A 652 5.11 11.06 4.24
CA GLU A 652 3.96 11.61 5.00
C GLU A 652 2.81 10.61 5.09
#